data_AF-A0A8T8D753-F1
#
_entry.id   AF-A0A8T8D753-F1
#
_cell.length_a   1.000
_cell.length_b   1.000
_cell.length_c   1.000
_cell.angle_alpha   90.00
_cell.angle_beta   90.00
_cell.angle_gamma   90.00
#
_symmetry.space_group_name_H-M   'P 1'
#
loop_
_entity.id
_entity.type
_entity.pdbx_description
1 polymer ?
#
loop_
_entity_poly.entity_id
_entity_poly.type
_entity_poly.pdbx_seq_one_letter_code
_entity_poly.pdbx_strand_id
1 'polypeptide(L)'
;MGRRPGDPGGRPRGGKAVRGETAPIDPAPGLWVLSAAAVRHGDRLAAAQGLEGLVMMETAGRTAAALLWKLAGPFSPRQPVVVLAGGGNNGGDGMVLARWIGRWAGPAATEVFLLASPGRLRGEAAVQWSLLARSGIPATALEDEPAGGDQSDPAGAGPGPDTFLQRLTRAAARARVVVDALLGVGARGSLRPLAARALEAVSGAGVPVFALDLPSGLDADTGEAGSAVPRARWTATFAAAKWGLLLGDGPERAGQVFVVDIGWPRVPPGEGIPSGEDGAGSTPTSEAGPVSGPASRAGAGFPAARVLDAAQVAALLPRRPWAAHKGWAGHVVVVGGRPGQVGAAVLAGMGALQAGAGTVTLALPAPLRPEAAAHLPEVMTWGLPATPEGEWDAQAAAALTVREGERRGRVVRVVGPGLGQSPGAAACLATWIGVGGASSVPAPGNPGIPGDPRGRGEPVPRGPAGDRDAPATSPTSSTSGYRGGPVARRDPADPGDQAAATGAFPPTVLDADGLNLAAALGLDRLRQRPGAFPLVLTPHPGEAARLLGWTTAQVQARRPLAALELARRAGAVAVLKGAGTLVASPDGQLFICTRGHPGMASAGMGDTLAGITGAMLAQGLEPLAAALAAVYLHALAGELAADRAGVPVRATRLIDRLPAALDLTCLGLPETADALGVPGAMWLRAPLSARGVASTGVEPGP
;
A
#
# COMPACT_ATOMS: atom_id res chain seq x y z
N MET A 1 44.92 10.36 -39.12
CA MET A 1 44.19 10.33 -40.41
C MET A 1 42.73 10.03 -40.11
N GLY A 2 41.70 10.78 -40.47
CA GLY A 2 41.50 12.07 -41.09
C GLY A 2 39.99 12.28 -41.03
N ARG A 3 39.51 13.31 -40.33
CA ARG A 3 38.10 13.73 -40.40
C ARG A 3 37.92 14.53 -41.69
N ARG A 4 36.81 14.32 -42.42
CA ARG A 4 36.12 15.40 -43.11
C ARG A 4 34.59 15.25 -43.07
N PRO A 5 33.83 16.36 -43.11
CA PRO A 5 32.41 16.44 -42.77
C PRO A 5 31.50 16.75 -43.98
N GLY A 6 30.18 16.53 -43.81
CA GLY A 6 29.13 17.34 -44.44
C GLY A 6 28.23 16.63 -45.46
N ASP A 7 26.98 16.38 -45.08
CA ASP A 7 25.80 16.70 -45.90
C ASP A 7 24.54 16.85 -45.01
N PRO A 8 23.82 18.00 -45.01
CA PRO A 8 22.57 18.18 -44.29
C PRO A 8 21.38 18.20 -45.26
N GLY A 9 20.51 17.18 -45.24
CA GLY A 9 19.24 17.30 -45.98
C GLY A 9 18.47 16.02 -46.25
N GLY A 10 17.74 15.52 -45.26
CA GLY A 10 16.70 14.51 -45.49
C GLY A 10 15.68 14.52 -44.36
N ARG A 11 14.58 15.27 -44.52
CA ARG A 11 13.41 15.16 -43.62
C ARG A 11 12.73 13.82 -43.88
N PRO A 12 12.59 12.91 -42.90
CA PRO A 12 11.74 11.74 -43.06
C PRO A 12 10.28 12.19 -42.99
N ARG A 13 9.50 11.78 -43.99
CA ARG A 13 8.05 11.96 -44.05
C ARG A 13 7.39 11.31 -42.84
N GLY A 14 6.38 12.00 -42.29
CA GLY A 14 5.70 11.64 -41.05
C GLY A 14 5.18 10.21 -41.01
N GLY A 15 5.79 9.40 -40.14
CA GLY A 15 5.21 8.16 -39.66
C GLY A 15 4.14 8.47 -38.62
N LYS A 16 2.99 7.78 -38.72
CA LYS A 16 1.95 7.79 -37.68
C LYS A 16 2.60 7.39 -36.35
N ALA A 17 2.48 8.25 -35.34
CA ALA A 17 2.89 7.94 -33.98
C ALA A 17 2.08 6.72 -33.49
N VAL A 18 2.76 5.58 -33.34
CA VAL A 18 2.24 4.43 -32.61
C VAL A 18 2.04 4.87 -31.17
N ARG A 19 0.81 4.70 -30.67
CA ARG A 19 0.40 5.13 -29.34
C ARG A 19 1.01 4.20 -28.27
N GLY A 20 1.53 4.84 -27.23
CA GLY A 20 2.09 4.32 -25.98
C GLY A 20 1.82 2.86 -25.65
N GLU A 21 2.82 2.03 -25.87
CA GLU A 21 3.16 0.99 -24.91
C GLU A 21 3.69 1.73 -23.67
N THR A 22 2.97 1.63 -22.54
CA THR A 22 3.58 1.96 -21.25
C THR A 22 4.76 1.02 -21.08
N ALA A 23 5.97 1.56 -21.01
CA ALA A 23 7.15 0.76 -20.71
C ALA A 23 6.85 -0.10 -19.47
N PRO A 24 7.26 -1.38 -19.43
CA PRO A 24 7.22 -2.15 -18.19
C PRO A 24 7.84 -1.29 -17.09
N ILE A 25 7.24 -1.29 -15.89
CA ILE A 25 7.77 -0.55 -14.74
C ILE A 25 9.20 -1.03 -14.55
N ASP A 26 10.16 -0.25 -15.06
CA ASP A 26 11.58 -0.55 -15.01
C ASP A 26 11.92 -0.76 -13.54
N PRO A 27 12.58 -1.86 -13.14
CA PRO A 27 13.05 -2.06 -11.78
C PRO A 27 14.19 -1.07 -11.50
N ALA A 28 13.84 0.22 -11.37
CA ALA A 28 14.62 1.12 -10.54
C ALA A 28 14.82 0.42 -9.18
N PRO A 29 16.00 0.58 -8.54
CA PRO A 29 16.31 -0.06 -7.26
C PRO A 29 15.37 0.50 -6.18
N GLY A 30 14.17 -0.07 -6.10
CA GLY A 30 13.16 0.27 -5.12
C GLY A 30 13.47 -0.42 -3.80
N LEU A 31 13.05 0.20 -2.71
CA LEU A 31 13.11 -0.41 -1.40
C LEU A 31 12.17 -1.61 -1.31
N TRP A 32 12.62 -2.65 -0.62
CA TRP A 32 11.85 -3.87 -0.40
C TRP A 32 11.42 -4.01 1.06
N VAL A 33 10.25 -4.60 1.24
CA VAL A 33 9.74 -5.09 2.52
C VAL A 33 9.69 -6.61 2.45
N LEU A 34 10.41 -7.25 3.37
CA LEU A 34 10.61 -8.69 3.39
C LEU A 34 10.16 -9.28 4.74
N SER A 35 9.81 -10.55 4.71
CA SER A 35 9.66 -11.32 5.94
C SER A 35 11.00 -11.68 6.56
N ALA A 36 11.01 -12.01 7.84
CA ALA A 36 12.17 -12.50 8.55
C ALA A 36 12.79 -13.74 7.88
N ALA A 37 11.94 -14.62 7.33
CA ALA A 37 12.37 -15.79 6.58
C ALA A 37 13.06 -15.40 5.25
N ALA A 38 12.51 -14.43 4.52
CA ALA A 38 13.08 -13.93 3.28
C ALA A 38 14.42 -13.22 3.52
N VAL A 39 14.57 -12.45 4.59
CA VAL A 39 15.86 -11.81 4.95
C VAL A 39 16.94 -12.86 5.21
N ARG A 40 16.67 -13.87 6.03
CA ARG A 40 17.61 -14.98 6.28
C ARG A 40 17.93 -15.80 5.03
N HIS A 41 17.03 -15.84 4.06
CA HIS A 41 17.32 -16.46 2.77
C HIS A 41 18.24 -15.57 1.93
N GLY A 42 17.98 -14.26 1.90
CA GLY A 42 18.82 -13.27 1.25
C GLY A 42 20.27 -13.29 1.75
N ASP A 43 20.47 -13.31 3.07
CA ASP A 43 21.81 -13.38 3.67
C ASP A 43 22.56 -14.65 3.26
N ARG A 44 21.87 -15.80 3.23
CA ARG A 44 22.48 -17.07 2.79
C ARG A 44 22.87 -17.04 1.31
N LEU A 45 22.07 -16.40 0.47
CA LEU A 45 22.36 -16.27 -0.96
C LEU A 45 23.49 -15.27 -1.22
N ALA A 46 23.55 -14.17 -0.47
CA ALA A 46 24.68 -13.25 -0.52
C ALA A 46 25.99 -13.95 -0.10
N ALA A 47 25.95 -14.72 0.98
CA ALA A 47 27.10 -15.53 1.42
C ALA A 47 27.52 -16.57 0.36
N ALA A 48 26.55 -17.25 -0.29
CA ALA A 48 26.83 -18.18 -1.38
C ALA A 48 27.46 -17.51 -2.62
N GLN A 49 27.27 -16.19 -2.78
CA GLN A 49 27.90 -15.38 -3.83
C GLN A 49 29.26 -14.79 -3.40
N GLY A 50 29.77 -15.16 -2.22
CA GLY A 50 31.07 -14.72 -1.71
C GLY A 50 31.03 -13.45 -0.86
N LEU A 51 29.85 -12.92 -0.52
CA LEU A 51 29.74 -11.80 0.43
C LEU A 51 29.84 -12.32 1.88
N GLU A 52 31.03 -12.22 2.45
CA GLU A 52 31.34 -12.71 3.80
C GLU A 52 30.50 -12.02 4.89
N GLY A 53 30.03 -12.79 5.87
CA GLY A 53 29.20 -12.31 6.98
C GLY A 53 29.86 -11.20 7.80
N LEU A 54 31.16 -11.30 8.04
CA LEU A 54 31.94 -10.25 8.72
C LEU A 54 31.99 -8.93 7.93
N VAL A 55 31.99 -8.99 6.60
CA VAL A 55 32.00 -7.80 5.74
C VAL A 55 30.63 -7.12 5.77
N MET A 56 29.55 -7.91 5.71
CA MET A 56 28.18 -7.40 5.88
C MET A 56 28.01 -6.72 7.24
N MET A 57 28.43 -7.38 8.31
CA MET A 57 28.36 -6.84 9.68
C MET A 57 29.19 -5.57 9.88
N GLU A 58 30.43 -5.53 9.36
CA GLU A 58 31.26 -4.32 9.44
C GLU A 58 30.63 -3.16 8.65
N THR A 59 30.01 -3.45 7.51
CA THR A 59 29.29 -2.46 6.68
C THR A 59 28.03 -1.95 7.39
N ALA A 60 27.23 -2.85 7.95
CA ALA A 60 26.01 -2.56 8.70
C ALA A 60 26.30 -1.65 9.90
N GLY A 61 27.18 -2.09 10.81
CA GLY A 61 27.51 -1.36 12.02
C GLY A 61 28.21 -0.03 11.76
N ARG A 62 29.11 0.06 10.76
CA ARG A 62 29.78 1.31 10.38
C ARG A 62 28.81 2.34 9.81
N THR A 63 27.90 1.90 8.95
CA THR A 63 26.91 2.80 8.33
C THR A 63 25.88 3.25 9.36
N ALA A 64 25.45 2.35 10.26
CA ALA A 64 24.62 2.70 11.41
C ALA A 64 25.32 3.70 12.36
N ALA A 65 26.64 3.56 12.59
CA ALA A 65 27.43 4.53 13.36
C ALA A 65 27.45 5.91 12.68
N ALA A 66 27.65 5.97 11.36
CA ALA A 66 27.65 7.22 10.60
C ALA A 66 26.27 7.91 10.63
N LEU A 67 25.19 7.13 10.50
CA LEU A 67 23.82 7.61 10.68
C LEU A 67 23.63 8.20 12.09
N LEU A 68 23.97 7.44 13.13
CA LEU A 68 23.81 7.89 14.51
C LEU A 68 24.64 9.16 14.78
N TRP A 69 25.86 9.24 14.25
CA TRP A 69 26.68 10.44 14.32
C TRP A 69 26.00 11.65 13.67
N LYS A 70 25.43 11.49 12.49
CA LYS A 70 24.71 12.56 11.79
C LYS A 70 23.48 13.03 12.56
N LEU A 71 22.75 12.10 13.18
CA LEU A 71 21.47 12.36 13.85
C LEU A 71 21.64 12.93 15.27
N ALA A 72 22.66 12.50 15.99
CA ALA A 72 22.81 12.81 17.42
C ALA A 72 24.22 13.21 17.85
N GLY A 73 25.23 13.16 16.97
CA GLY A 73 26.59 13.57 17.29
C GLY A 73 26.77 15.09 17.45
N PRO A 74 27.97 15.54 17.85
CA PRO A 74 29.10 14.72 18.30
C PRO A 74 28.86 14.11 19.69
N PHE A 75 29.61 13.06 20.03
CA PHE A 75 29.53 12.36 21.33
C PHE A 75 30.74 12.66 22.21
N SER A 76 30.61 12.48 23.52
CA SER A 76 31.70 12.70 24.48
C SER A 76 31.60 11.78 25.69
N PRO A 77 32.65 11.64 26.52
CA PRO A 77 32.57 10.83 27.74
C PRO A 77 31.53 11.30 28.76
N ARG A 78 31.11 12.59 28.72
CA ARG A 78 30.06 13.13 29.59
C ARG A 78 28.65 12.79 29.10
N GLN A 79 28.50 12.55 27.81
CA GLN A 79 27.24 12.20 27.15
C GLN A 79 27.52 11.09 26.13
N PRO A 80 27.85 9.88 26.61
CA PRO A 80 28.32 8.81 25.75
C PRO A 80 27.17 8.17 24.96
N VAL A 81 27.53 7.36 23.98
CA VAL A 81 26.63 6.36 23.39
C VAL A 81 26.71 5.09 24.24
N VAL A 82 25.57 4.63 24.75
CA VAL A 82 25.50 3.36 25.49
C VAL A 82 24.90 2.31 24.56
N VAL A 83 25.59 1.19 24.35
CA VAL A 83 25.14 0.11 23.47
C VAL A 83 24.71 -1.10 24.31
N LEU A 84 23.44 -1.47 24.23
CA LEU A 84 22.93 -2.74 24.80
C LEU A 84 23.00 -3.82 23.72
N ALA A 85 23.96 -4.73 23.82
CA ALA A 85 24.24 -5.75 22.82
C ALA A 85 23.78 -7.15 23.28
N GLY A 86 23.24 -7.93 22.35
CA GLY A 86 22.99 -9.36 22.55
C GLY A 86 24.17 -10.24 22.16
N GLY A 87 24.02 -11.56 22.33
CA GLY A 87 25.06 -12.53 21.96
C GLY A 87 25.06 -12.99 20.49
N GLY A 88 24.11 -12.51 19.68
CA GLY A 88 23.98 -12.87 18.26
C GLY A 88 24.47 -11.77 17.32
N ASN A 89 24.16 -11.90 16.02
CA ASN A 89 24.66 -10.99 14.98
C ASN A 89 24.28 -9.52 15.22
N ASN A 90 23.06 -9.22 15.69
CA ASN A 90 22.66 -7.84 16.00
C ASN A 90 23.56 -7.21 17.09
N GLY A 91 23.97 -8.01 18.08
CA GLY A 91 24.94 -7.55 19.08
C GLY A 91 26.32 -7.29 18.48
N GLY A 92 26.72 -8.10 17.50
CA GLY A 92 27.88 -7.87 16.65
C GLY A 92 27.84 -6.52 15.93
N ASP A 93 26.72 -6.19 15.29
CA ASP A 93 26.49 -4.89 14.63
C ASP A 93 26.62 -3.73 15.63
N GLY A 94 26.08 -3.89 16.84
CA GLY A 94 26.22 -2.94 17.95
C GLY A 94 27.67 -2.73 18.39
N MET A 95 28.45 -3.80 18.45
CA MET A 95 29.89 -3.73 18.79
C MET A 95 30.72 -3.07 17.69
N VAL A 96 30.41 -3.30 16.42
CA VAL A 96 30.99 -2.57 15.28
C VAL A 96 30.67 -1.09 15.42
N LEU A 97 29.40 -0.73 15.64
CA LEU A 97 28.98 0.65 15.82
C LEU A 97 29.76 1.34 16.96
N ALA A 98 29.87 0.68 18.11
CA ALA A 98 30.63 1.20 19.26
C ALA A 98 32.09 1.47 18.89
N ARG A 99 32.76 0.51 18.21
CA ARG A 99 34.15 0.66 17.75
C ARG A 99 34.33 1.88 16.83
N TRP A 100 33.41 2.13 15.91
CA TRP A 100 33.50 3.26 14.99
C TRP A 100 33.28 4.61 15.69
N ILE A 101 32.29 4.70 16.57
CA ILE A 101 32.09 5.91 17.36
C ILE A 101 33.28 6.16 18.31
N GLY A 102 33.80 5.12 18.95
CA GLY A 102 35.00 5.21 19.79
C GLY A 102 36.25 5.65 19.01
N ARG A 103 36.37 5.29 17.73
CA ARG A 103 37.42 5.81 16.85
C ARG A 103 37.26 7.29 16.52
N TRP A 104 36.03 7.77 16.33
CA TRP A 104 35.76 9.16 15.95
C TRP A 104 35.72 10.15 17.13
N ALA A 105 35.21 9.73 18.29
CA ALA A 105 35.02 10.58 19.47
C ALA A 105 35.88 10.18 20.68
N GLY A 106 36.70 9.13 20.56
CA GLY A 106 37.50 8.57 21.64
C GLY A 106 36.79 7.39 22.35
N PRO A 107 37.52 6.39 22.87
CA PRO A 107 36.93 5.15 23.39
C PRO A 107 35.92 5.35 24.53
N ALA A 108 36.15 6.37 25.38
CA ALA A 108 35.27 6.70 26.49
C ALA A 108 33.97 7.42 26.08
N ALA A 109 33.81 7.80 24.81
CA ALA A 109 32.55 8.34 24.28
C ALA A 109 31.51 7.24 24.00
N THR A 110 31.87 5.97 24.19
CA THR A 110 31.00 4.80 24.02
C THR A 110 31.15 3.86 25.20
N GLU A 111 30.08 3.15 25.55
CA GLU A 111 30.11 2.09 26.56
C GLU A 111 29.21 0.94 26.13
N VAL A 112 29.68 -0.31 26.26
CA VAL A 112 28.97 -1.49 25.77
C VAL A 112 28.51 -2.36 26.94
N PHE A 113 27.24 -2.76 26.92
CA PHE A 113 26.62 -3.70 27.84
C PHE A 113 26.22 -4.96 27.06
N LEU A 114 26.96 -6.05 27.24
CA LEU A 114 26.69 -7.34 26.59
C LEU A 114 25.79 -8.21 27.49
N LEU A 115 24.54 -8.42 27.08
CA LEU A 115 23.57 -9.28 27.78
C LEU A 115 23.79 -10.77 27.47
N ALA A 116 25.04 -11.20 27.51
CA ALA A 116 25.49 -12.58 27.31
C ALA A 116 26.86 -12.78 27.95
N SER A 117 27.17 -14.02 28.31
CA SER A 117 28.53 -14.40 28.70
C SER A 117 29.47 -14.41 27.48
N PRO A 118 30.62 -13.72 27.52
CA PRO A 118 31.58 -13.69 26.42
C PRO A 118 32.00 -15.08 25.93
N GLY A 119 32.13 -16.06 26.84
CA GLY A 119 32.51 -17.44 26.49
C GLY A 119 31.47 -18.19 25.66
N ARG A 120 30.21 -17.72 25.67
CA ARG A 120 29.09 -18.27 24.90
C ARG A 120 28.93 -17.63 23.52
N LEU A 121 29.68 -16.57 23.21
CA LEU A 121 29.64 -15.95 21.89
C LEU A 121 30.18 -16.92 20.83
N ARG A 122 29.60 -16.86 19.63
CA ARG A 122 29.99 -17.64 18.46
C ARG A 122 29.94 -16.76 17.21
N GLY A 123 30.54 -17.24 16.12
CA GLY A 123 30.52 -16.57 14.82
C GLY A 123 31.06 -15.13 14.88
N GLU A 124 30.42 -14.26 14.11
CA GLU A 124 30.81 -12.87 13.93
C GLU A 124 30.75 -12.05 15.23
N ALA A 125 29.76 -12.31 16.10
CA ALA A 125 29.65 -11.63 17.39
C ALA A 125 30.88 -11.89 18.29
N ALA A 126 31.43 -13.10 18.30
CA ALA A 126 32.64 -13.43 19.06
C ALA A 126 33.88 -12.69 18.51
N VAL A 127 33.97 -12.58 17.18
CA VAL A 127 35.03 -11.81 16.53
C VAL A 127 34.93 -10.34 16.92
N GLN A 128 33.73 -9.74 16.85
CA GLN A 128 33.53 -8.34 17.18
C GLN A 128 33.76 -8.04 18.66
N TRP A 129 33.40 -8.94 19.58
CA TRP A 129 33.77 -8.81 20.99
C TRP A 129 35.28 -8.80 21.20
N SER A 130 36.00 -9.71 20.52
CA SER A 130 37.47 -9.78 20.60
C SER A 130 38.14 -8.51 20.07
N LEU A 131 37.55 -7.87 19.06
CA LEU A 131 38.00 -6.59 18.50
C LEU A 131 37.64 -5.41 19.41
N LEU A 132 36.48 -5.44 20.06
CA LEU A 132 36.03 -4.45 21.03
C LEU A 132 36.95 -4.43 22.25
N ALA A 133 37.32 -5.60 22.78
CA ALA A 133 38.21 -5.71 23.95
C ALA A 133 39.58 -5.03 23.74
N ARG A 134 40.04 -4.93 22.50
CA ARG A 134 41.33 -4.27 22.13
C ARG A 134 41.18 -2.79 21.81
N SER A 135 39.97 -2.24 21.85
CA SER A 135 39.67 -0.86 21.43
C SER A 135 39.73 0.17 22.57
N GLY A 136 39.88 -0.28 23.82
CA GLY A 136 39.84 0.58 25.01
C GLY A 136 38.44 1.10 25.36
N ILE A 137 37.40 0.61 24.66
CA ILE A 137 36.01 0.96 24.95
C ILE A 137 35.57 0.26 26.24
N PRO A 138 35.02 0.99 27.23
CA PRO A 138 34.42 0.38 28.42
C PRO A 138 33.32 -0.62 28.05
N ALA A 139 33.46 -1.86 28.53
CA ALA A 139 32.51 -2.93 28.27
C ALA A 139 32.17 -3.70 29.55
N THR A 140 30.89 -3.97 29.77
CA THR A 140 30.37 -4.82 30.85
C THR A 140 29.61 -5.98 30.23
N ALA A 141 29.95 -7.22 30.58
CA ALA A 141 29.24 -8.42 30.13
C ALA A 141 28.67 -9.20 31.33
N LEU A 142 27.62 -9.99 31.10
CA LEU A 142 27.15 -10.94 32.10
C LEU A 142 28.17 -12.08 32.29
N GLU A 143 28.21 -12.67 33.47
CA GLU A 143 28.86 -13.96 33.68
C GLU A 143 27.85 -15.11 33.73
N ASP A 144 28.37 -16.33 33.54
CA ASP A 144 27.59 -17.53 33.82
C ASP A 144 27.55 -17.72 35.34
N GLU A 145 26.36 -17.93 35.91
CA GLU A 145 26.21 -18.35 37.30
C GLU A 145 27.08 -19.60 37.55
N PRO A 146 28.00 -19.60 38.53
CA PRO A 146 28.75 -20.79 38.87
C PRO A 146 27.79 -21.89 39.30
N ALA A 147 27.95 -23.08 38.71
CA ALA A 147 27.19 -24.26 39.08
C ALA A 147 27.64 -24.74 40.48
N GLY A 148 27.03 -24.20 41.53
CA GLY A 148 27.34 -24.53 42.92
C GLY A 148 28.00 -23.36 43.65
N GLY A 149 27.44 -23.01 44.80
CA GLY A 149 27.73 -21.77 45.52
C GLY A 149 29.12 -21.69 46.14
N ASP A 150 29.68 -20.48 46.08
CA ASP A 150 30.27 -19.76 47.20
C ASP A 150 30.25 -18.26 46.84
N GLN A 151 29.75 -17.40 47.74
CA GLN A 151 29.60 -15.94 47.54
C GLN A 151 30.82 -15.18 48.09
N SER A 152 32.02 -15.66 47.81
CA SER A 152 33.24 -14.92 48.08
C SER A 152 33.76 -14.27 46.80
N ASP A 153 33.52 -12.96 46.72
CA ASP A 153 33.87 -12.04 45.65
C ASP A 153 35.38 -12.10 45.30
N PRO A 154 35.79 -12.61 44.13
CA PRO A 154 37.14 -12.42 43.62
C PRO A 154 37.14 -11.22 42.67
N ALA A 155 37.97 -10.23 42.97
CA ALA A 155 38.26 -9.09 42.11
C ALA A 155 38.76 -9.59 40.73
N GLY A 156 37.84 -9.72 39.77
CA GLY A 156 38.09 -10.31 38.46
C GLY A 156 36.87 -10.93 37.78
N ALA A 157 35.80 -11.21 38.53
CA ALA A 157 34.53 -11.71 38.01
C ALA A 157 33.57 -10.56 37.59
N GLY A 158 32.98 -10.66 36.42
CA GLY A 158 31.92 -9.78 35.90
C GLY A 158 30.60 -9.85 36.70
N PRO A 159 29.70 -8.88 36.52
CA PRO A 159 28.52 -8.75 37.37
C PRO A 159 27.45 -9.80 37.09
N GLY A 160 26.80 -10.28 38.16
CA GLY A 160 25.52 -10.98 38.08
C GLY A 160 24.38 -10.09 37.55
N PRO A 161 23.20 -10.66 37.25
CA PRO A 161 22.12 -9.96 36.54
C PRO A 161 21.66 -8.64 37.17
N ASP A 162 21.50 -8.58 38.49
CA ASP A 162 21.02 -7.36 39.14
C ASP A 162 22.07 -6.25 39.16
N THR A 163 23.34 -6.59 39.40
CA THR A 163 24.46 -5.64 39.32
C THR A 163 24.65 -5.12 37.90
N PHE A 164 24.48 -5.99 36.89
CA PHE A 164 24.49 -5.61 35.48
C PHE A 164 23.41 -4.57 35.19
N LEU A 165 22.16 -4.84 35.59
CA LEU A 165 21.04 -3.93 35.37
C LEU A 165 21.24 -2.59 36.09
N GLN A 166 21.74 -2.59 37.33
CA GLN A 166 22.04 -1.36 38.05
C GLN A 166 23.09 -0.51 37.33
N ARG A 167 24.14 -1.14 36.78
CA ARG A 167 25.17 -0.44 36.00
C ARG A 167 24.59 0.10 34.69
N LEU A 168 23.79 -0.70 33.99
CA LEU A 168 23.10 -0.29 32.76
C LEU A 168 22.20 0.93 33.01
N THR A 169 21.36 0.90 34.05
CA THR A 169 20.47 2.02 34.40
C THR A 169 21.25 3.32 34.63
N ARG A 170 22.37 3.26 35.38
CA ARG A 170 23.21 4.44 35.61
C ARG A 170 23.89 4.94 34.35
N ALA A 171 24.33 4.03 33.47
CA ALA A 171 24.94 4.40 32.19
C ALA A 171 23.92 5.00 31.22
N ALA A 172 22.74 4.39 31.09
CA ALA A 172 21.65 4.88 30.24
C ALA A 172 21.18 6.28 30.67
N ALA A 173 21.08 6.55 31.97
CA ALA A 173 20.66 7.85 32.50
C ALA A 173 21.60 9.02 32.14
N ARG A 174 22.89 8.76 31.86
CA ARG A 174 23.87 9.76 31.39
C ARG A 174 24.07 9.76 29.88
N ALA A 175 23.50 8.79 29.17
CA ALA A 175 23.75 8.60 27.76
C ALA A 175 23.15 9.74 26.93
N ARG A 176 23.79 10.07 25.81
CA ARG A 176 23.17 10.93 24.79
C ARG A 176 22.10 10.17 24.01
N VAL A 177 22.41 8.92 23.70
CA VAL A 177 21.57 7.95 22.98
C VAL A 177 21.91 6.56 23.51
N VAL A 178 20.88 5.72 23.68
CA VAL A 178 21.07 4.29 23.88
C VAL A 178 20.86 3.57 22.55
N VAL A 179 21.81 2.73 22.17
CA VAL A 179 21.70 1.84 21.01
C VAL A 179 21.12 0.51 21.48
N ASP A 180 19.99 0.14 20.92
CA ASP A 180 19.38 -1.17 21.09
C ASP A 180 19.91 -2.10 19.99
N ALA A 181 20.82 -2.99 20.39
CA ALA A 181 21.43 -4.03 19.55
C ALA A 181 21.21 -5.42 20.19
N LEU A 182 20.13 -5.58 20.96
CA LEU A 182 19.92 -6.77 21.78
C LEU A 182 19.40 -7.95 20.95
N LEU A 183 18.37 -7.74 20.15
CA LEU A 183 17.69 -8.74 19.32
C LEU A 183 17.37 -8.15 17.95
N GLY A 184 17.51 -8.95 16.89
CA GLY A 184 17.09 -8.58 15.53
C GLY A 184 16.12 -9.62 14.95
N VAL A 185 16.14 -9.78 13.62
CA VAL A 185 15.28 -10.70 12.85
C VAL A 185 15.28 -12.18 13.29
N GLY A 186 16.27 -12.60 14.08
CA GLY A 186 16.39 -13.96 14.62
C GLY A 186 15.57 -14.23 15.89
N ALA A 187 15.04 -13.20 16.54
CA ALA A 187 14.25 -13.36 17.75
C ALA A 187 12.89 -14.03 17.47
N ARG A 188 12.45 -14.89 18.38
CA ARG A 188 11.14 -15.55 18.34
C ARG A 188 10.52 -15.57 19.72
N GLY A 189 9.21 -15.38 19.78
CA GLY A 189 8.44 -15.43 21.02
C GLY A 189 8.72 -14.27 21.96
N SER A 190 8.23 -14.39 23.19
CA SER A 190 8.34 -13.35 24.22
C SER A 190 9.78 -13.10 24.65
N LEU A 191 10.08 -11.85 25.00
CA LEU A 191 11.34 -11.46 25.63
C LEU A 191 11.63 -12.31 26.87
N ARG A 192 12.88 -12.77 27.01
CA ARG A 192 13.35 -13.40 28.25
C ARG A 192 13.29 -12.39 29.39
N PRO A 193 13.02 -12.79 30.65
CA PRO A 193 12.80 -11.84 31.77
C PRO A 193 13.92 -10.81 31.95
N LEU A 194 15.19 -11.24 31.87
CA LEU A 194 16.33 -10.34 32.00
C LEU A 194 16.45 -9.35 30.82
N ALA A 195 16.12 -9.79 29.60
CA ALA A 195 16.09 -8.92 28.42
C ALA A 195 14.98 -7.87 28.53
N ALA A 196 13.79 -8.26 29.00
CA ALA A 196 12.70 -7.33 29.27
C ALA A 196 13.10 -6.26 30.30
N ARG A 197 13.66 -6.68 31.45
CA ARG A 197 14.16 -5.74 32.49
C ARG A 197 15.25 -4.80 31.97
N ALA A 198 16.14 -5.26 31.08
CA ALA A 198 17.15 -4.42 30.47
C ALA A 198 16.54 -3.35 29.55
N LEU A 199 15.55 -3.73 28.72
CA LEU A 199 14.85 -2.79 27.84
C LEU A 199 13.94 -1.82 28.61
N GLU A 200 13.36 -2.26 29.74
CA GLU A 200 12.65 -1.40 30.68
C GLU A 200 13.60 -0.36 31.30
N ALA A 201 14.81 -0.75 31.71
CA ALA A 201 15.84 0.18 32.20
C ALA A 201 16.24 1.20 31.12
N VAL A 202 16.38 0.77 29.87
CA VAL A 202 16.65 1.66 28.72
C VAL A 202 15.49 2.63 28.51
N SER A 203 14.25 2.15 28.52
CA SER A 203 13.06 2.99 28.31
C SER A 203 12.86 3.98 29.47
N GLY A 204 13.13 3.54 30.71
CA GLY A 204 13.01 4.37 31.92
C GLY A 204 14.06 5.47 32.02
N ALA A 205 15.16 5.40 31.26
CA ALA A 205 16.19 6.44 31.24
C ALA A 205 15.72 7.75 30.57
N GLY A 206 14.65 7.72 29.77
CA GLY A 206 14.08 8.91 29.11
C GLY A 206 14.97 9.52 28.01
N VAL A 207 16.00 8.80 27.58
CA VAL A 207 16.93 9.21 26.50
C VAL A 207 16.50 8.61 25.16
N PRO A 208 16.85 9.22 24.01
CA PRO A 208 16.54 8.65 22.71
C PRO A 208 17.13 7.25 22.53
N VAL A 209 16.34 6.35 21.97
CA VAL A 209 16.78 4.99 21.59
C VAL A 209 17.01 4.92 20.08
N PHE A 210 18.15 4.34 19.68
CA PHE A 210 18.52 4.02 18.30
C PHE A 210 18.57 2.50 18.13
N ALA A 211 17.59 1.91 17.45
CA ALA A 211 17.51 0.46 17.27
C ALA A 211 18.32 0.01 16.03
N LEU A 212 19.05 -1.10 16.18
CA LEU A 212 19.69 -1.81 15.07
C LEU A 212 18.80 -2.96 14.64
N ASP A 213 18.58 -3.06 13.34
CA ASP A 213 17.68 -3.97 12.65
C ASP A 213 16.19 -3.73 12.94
N LEU A 214 15.78 -3.94 14.21
CA LEU A 214 14.44 -3.83 14.76
C LEU A 214 14.53 -3.40 16.23
N PRO A 215 13.57 -2.63 16.78
CA PRO A 215 13.42 -2.51 18.23
C PRO A 215 13.30 -3.90 18.87
N SER A 216 14.15 -4.20 19.85
CA SER A 216 14.25 -5.53 20.42
C SER A 216 12.94 -5.97 21.07
N GLY A 217 12.42 -7.11 20.62
CA GLY A 217 11.15 -7.68 21.06
C GLY A 217 9.95 -7.29 20.18
N LEU A 218 10.14 -6.49 19.14
CA LEU A 218 9.18 -6.32 18.05
C LEU A 218 9.22 -7.55 17.13
N ASP A 219 8.07 -8.17 16.85
CA ASP A 219 7.99 -9.25 15.88
C ASP A 219 8.29 -8.71 14.47
N ALA A 220 9.26 -9.34 13.78
CA ALA A 220 9.77 -8.89 12.49
C ALA A 220 8.76 -9.01 11.33
N ASP A 221 7.71 -9.84 11.47
CA ASP A 221 6.73 -10.07 10.42
C ASP A 221 5.39 -9.39 10.74
N THR A 222 4.91 -9.49 11.97
CA THR A 222 3.58 -8.99 12.37
C THR A 222 3.60 -7.59 12.98
N GLY A 223 4.73 -7.19 13.55
CA GLY A 223 4.86 -5.93 14.29
C GLY A 223 4.19 -5.96 15.66
N GLU A 224 3.85 -7.14 16.18
CA GLU A 224 3.39 -7.30 17.57
C GLU A 224 4.51 -6.95 18.54
N ALA A 225 4.20 -6.19 19.59
CA ALA A 225 5.16 -5.77 20.60
C ALA A 225 4.59 -5.87 22.02
N GLY A 226 5.38 -6.40 22.94
CA GLY A 226 5.08 -6.33 24.38
C GLY A 226 5.33 -4.93 24.97
N SER A 227 4.87 -4.70 26.21
CA SER A 227 5.05 -3.42 26.90
C SER A 227 6.52 -3.03 27.14
N ALA A 228 7.41 -4.02 27.29
CA ALA A 228 8.84 -3.81 27.49
C ALA A 228 9.60 -3.39 26.22
N VAL A 229 8.97 -3.49 25.03
CA VAL A 229 9.61 -3.10 23.76
C VAL A 229 9.75 -1.58 23.72
N PRO A 230 10.97 -1.04 23.59
CA PRO A 230 11.20 0.39 23.63
C PRO A 230 10.56 1.09 22.43
N ARG A 231 10.21 2.37 22.61
CA ARG A 231 9.93 3.27 21.49
C ARG A 231 11.25 3.86 21.00
N ALA A 232 11.78 3.29 19.93
CA ALA A 232 12.95 3.83 19.25
C ALA A 232 12.59 5.19 18.63
N ARG A 233 13.51 6.15 18.75
CA ARG A 233 13.42 7.41 17.99
C ARG A 233 13.82 7.17 16.54
N TRP A 234 14.79 6.29 16.35
CA TRP A 234 15.34 5.93 15.05
C TRP A 234 15.63 4.43 15.00
N THR A 235 15.45 3.81 13.83
CA THR A 235 15.82 2.42 13.57
C THR A 235 16.63 2.34 12.28
N ALA A 236 17.81 1.73 12.33
CA ALA A 236 18.59 1.37 11.15
C ALA A 236 18.39 -0.11 10.85
N THR A 237 17.59 -0.41 9.82
CA THR A 237 17.32 -1.78 9.38
C THR A 237 18.22 -2.18 8.22
N PHE A 238 18.71 -3.42 8.22
CA PHE A 238 19.73 -3.86 7.28
C PHE A 238 19.15 -4.60 6.06
N ALA A 239 19.73 -4.36 4.90
CA ALA A 239 19.38 -4.90 3.58
C ALA A 239 18.00 -4.50 3.03
N ALA A 240 16.94 -4.75 3.79
CA ALA A 240 15.56 -4.47 3.44
C ALA A 240 14.75 -4.13 4.68
N ALA A 241 13.63 -3.44 4.49
CA ALA A 241 12.66 -3.25 5.56
C ALA A 241 11.99 -4.59 5.92
N LYS A 242 11.63 -4.75 7.18
CA LYS A 242 10.89 -5.91 7.68
C LYS A 242 9.42 -5.52 7.83
N TRP A 243 8.50 -6.44 7.57
CA TRP A 243 7.06 -6.18 7.68
C TRP A 243 6.65 -5.64 9.05
N GLY A 244 7.27 -6.15 10.11
CA GLY A 244 7.04 -5.73 11.49
C GLY A 244 7.36 -4.27 11.78
N LEU A 245 8.13 -3.58 10.93
CA LEU A 245 8.36 -2.12 11.06
C LEU A 245 7.17 -1.29 10.54
N LEU A 246 6.29 -1.90 9.73
CA LEU A 246 5.21 -1.23 9.00
C LEU A 246 3.81 -1.70 9.44
N LEU A 247 3.74 -2.80 10.19
CA LEU A 247 2.51 -3.42 10.68
C LEU A 247 2.42 -3.36 12.21
N GLY A 248 1.24 -3.64 12.76
CA GLY A 248 1.02 -3.70 14.20
C GLY A 248 1.47 -2.43 14.93
N ASP A 249 2.22 -2.62 16.01
CA ASP A 249 2.82 -1.54 16.79
C ASP A 249 4.12 -1.01 16.15
N GLY A 250 4.62 -1.66 15.10
CA GLY A 250 5.87 -1.34 14.41
C GLY A 250 6.09 0.15 14.13
N PRO A 251 5.18 0.83 13.41
CA PRO A 251 5.33 2.26 13.12
C PRO A 251 5.47 3.14 14.37
N GLU A 252 4.85 2.75 15.48
CA GLU A 252 4.93 3.45 16.76
C GLU A 252 6.19 3.13 17.57
N ARG A 253 6.74 1.92 17.41
CA ARG A 253 7.94 1.43 18.12
C ARG A 253 9.24 1.76 17.39
N ALA A 254 9.24 1.78 16.07
CA ALA A 254 10.45 1.93 15.26
C ALA A 254 10.87 3.38 15.02
N GLY A 255 9.95 4.34 15.18
CA GLY A 255 10.21 5.74 14.93
C GLY A 255 10.60 6.01 13.48
N GLN A 256 11.66 6.80 13.29
CA GLN A 256 12.21 7.09 11.96
C GLN A 256 13.09 5.94 11.46
N VAL A 257 12.69 5.30 10.36
CA VAL A 257 13.37 4.10 9.84
C VAL A 257 14.28 4.43 8.66
N PHE A 258 15.50 3.92 8.73
CA PHE A 258 16.51 3.94 7.67
C PHE A 258 16.78 2.52 7.21
N VAL A 259 16.83 2.30 5.89
CA VAL A 259 17.32 1.06 5.32
C VAL A 259 18.79 1.25 4.96
N VAL A 260 19.63 0.38 5.51
CA VAL A 260 21.08 0.38 5.33
C VAL A 260 21.45 -0.72 4.34
N ASP A 261 22.11 -0.33 3.26
CA ASP A 261 22.72 -1.22 2.29
C ASP A 261 23.94 -1.90 2.93
N ILE A 262 23.91 -3.24 2.95
CA ILE A 262 24.97 -4.08 3.49
C ILE A 262 25.73 -4.83 2.40
N GLY A 263 25.50 -4.48 1.14
CA GLY A 263 26.14 -5.08 -0.03
C GLY A 263 25.34 -6.20 -0.70
N TRP A 264 24.05 -6.34 -0.38
CA TRP A 264 23.18 -7.27 -1.10
C TRP A 264 23.14 -6.94 -2.60
N PRO A 265 23.01 -7.95 -3.49
CA PRO A 265 22.76 -7.69 -4.90
C PRO A 265 21.43 -6.93 -5.09
N ARG A 266 21.35 -6.09 -6.13
CA ARG A 266 20.28 -5.09 -6.35
C ARG A 266 18.85 -5.64 -6.43
N VAL A 267 18.67 -6.91 -6.75
CA VAL A 267 17.38 -7.60 -6.69
C VAL A 267 17.43 -8.52 -5.48
N PRO A 268 16.52 -8.40 -4.50
CA PRO A 268 16.51 -9.30 -3.36
C PRO A 268 16.41 -10.73 -3.87
N PRO A 269 17.11 -11.67 -3.25
CA PRO A 269 17.01 -13.05 -3.66
C PRO A 269 15.59 -13.59 -3.40
N GLY A 270 14.76 -13.69 -4.46
CA GLY A 270 13.41 -14.28 -4.37
C GLY A 270 12.25 -13.48 -4.98
N GLU A 271 12.39 -12.88 -6.17
CA GLU A 271 11.22 -12.81 -7.06
C GLU A 271 10.75 -14.26 -7.29
N GLY A 272 9.64 -14.65 -6.66
CA GLY A 272 9.16 -16.02 -6.62
C GLY A 272 9.52 -16.76 -5.33
N ILE A 273 8.76 -16.52 -4.26
CA ILE A 273 8.28 -17.69 -3.49
C ILE A 273 7.36 -18.42 -4.47
N PRO A 274 7.67 -19.64 -4.92
CA PRO A 274 6.87 -20.31 -5.94
C PRO A 274 5.42 -20.45 -5.46
N SER A 275 4.48 -19.95 -6.27
CA SER A 275 3.17 -20.57 -6.37
C SER A 275 3.41 -22.04 -6.68
N GLY A 276 3.03 -22.92 -5.75
CA GLY A 276 3.43 -24.32 -5.79
C GLY A 276 3.09 -24.97 -7.12
N GLU A 277 4.11 -25.48 -7.79
CA GLU A 277 4.03 -26.56 -8.77
C GLU A 277 5.45 -27.12 -8.88
N ASP A 278 5.62 -28.36 -8.41
CA ASP A 278 6.51 -29.37 -8.98
C ASP A 278 6.34 -30.67 -8.18
N GLY A 279 5.65 -31.62 -8.81
CA GLY A 279 5.30 -32.91 -8.24
C GLY A 279 4.20 -33.60 -9.06
N ALA A 280 4.52 -33.91 -10.31
CA ALA A 280 3.68 -34.70 -11.19
C ALA A 280 3.36 -36.09 -10.60
N GLY A 281 2.10 -36.52 -10.72
CA GLY A 281 1.73 -37.94 -10.76
C GLY A 281 0.78 -38.45 -9.68
N SER A 282 -0.53 -38.21 -9.83
CA SER A 282 -1.57 -39.24 -9.64
C SER A 282 -2.98 -38.67 -9.92
N THR A 283 -3.77 -39.43 -10.67
CA THR A 283 -5.14 -39.19 -11.16
C THR A 283 -6.18 -38.80 -10.10
N PRO A 284 -7.25 -38.06 -10.45
CA PRO A 284 -8.27 -37.64 -9.51
C PRO A 284 -9.39 -38.69 -9.39
N THR A 285 -9.68 -39.12 -8.16
CA THR A 285 -10.98 -39.72 -7.81
C THR A 285 -11.80 -38.72 -7.02
N SER A 286 -13.06 -38.60 -7.40
CA SER A 286 -14.09 -37.69 -6.91
C SER A 286 -14.45 -37.92 -5.46
N GLU A 287 -14.50 -36.84 -4.68
CA GLU A 287 -15.59 -36.46 -3.75
C GLU A 287 -15.11 -35.25 -2.89
N ALA A 288 -15.58 -34.05 -3.20
CA ALA A 288 -15.20 -32.82 -2.51
C ALA A 288 -16.40 -32.20 -1.78
N GLY A 289 -16.39 -32.30 -0.45
CA GLY A 289 -17.12 -31.41 0.45
C GLY A 289 -16.49 -30.02 0.53
N PRO A 290 -17.08 -29.08 1.30
CA PRO A 290 -16.71 -27.66 1.27
C PRO A 290 -15.28 -27.45 1.77
N VAL A 291 -14.45 -26.87 0.89
CA VAL A 291 -13.02 -26.60 1.13
C VAL A 291 -12.88 -25.47 2.15
N SER A 292 -12.31 -25.82 3.30
CA SER A 292 -11.76 -24.91 4.30
C SER A 292 -10.66 -24.03 3.69
N GLY A 293 -10.64 -22.75 4.06
CA GLY A 293 -9.75 -21.72 3.52
C GLY A 293 -8.25 -22.09 3.56
N PRO A 294 -7.39 -21.36 2.83
CA PRO A 294 -5.99 -21.74 2.68
C PRO A 294 -5.31 -21.79 4.05
N ALA A 295 -5.01 -23.01 4.49
CA ALA A 295 -4.13 -23.25 5.61
C ALA A 295 -2.78 -22.60 5.27
N SER A 296 -2.39 -21.63 6.09
CA SER A 296 -1.01 -21.17 6.12
C SER A 296 -0.13 -22.40 6.28
N ARG A 297 0.76 -22.69 5.31
CA ARG A 297 1.93 -23.50 5.62
C ARG A 297 2.70 -22.72 6.68
N ALA A 298 2.53 -23.12 7.94
CA ALA A 298 3.23 -22.54 9.08
C ALA A 298 4.74 -22.63 8.80
N GLY A 299 5.35 -21.52 8.38
CA GLY A 299 6.77 -21.46 8.01
C GLY A 299 7.12 -20.48 6.89
N ALA A 300 6.21 -20.19 5.96
CA ALA A 300 6.43 -19.15 4.95
C ALA A 300 5.90 -17.81 5.48
N GLY A 301 6.79 -16.86 5.78
CA GLY A 301 6.41 -15.51 6.23
C GLY A 301 5.62 -14.73 5.18
N PHE A 302 5.33 -13.45 5.43
CA PHE A 302 4.64 -12.62 4.44
C PHE A 302 5.42 -12.50 3.12
N PRO A 303 4.71 -12.36 1.98
CA PRO A 303 5.32 -12.16 0.67
C PRO A 303 6.11 -10.86 0.61
N ALA A 304 7.07 -10.78 -0.32
CA ALA A 304 7.83 -9.56 -0.55
C ALA A 304 6.91 -8.45 -1.10
N ALA A 305 7.19 -7.20 -0.72
CA ALA A 305 6.53 -6.03 -1.29
C ALA A 305 7.55 -4.95 -1.65
N ARG A 306 7.23 -4.15 -2.67
CA ARG A 306 7.98 -2.95 -3.04
C ARG A 306 7.42 -1.73 -2.32
N VAL A 307 8.30 -0.88 -1.78
CA VAL A 307 7.90 0.42 -1.24
C VAL A 307 7.69 1.40 -2.39
N LEU A 308 6.57 2.12 -2.36
CA LEU A 308 6.33 3.20 -3.32
C LEU A 308 7.20 4.41 -3.01
N ASP A 309 8.00 4.82 -3.99
CA ASP A 309 8.78 6.05 -3.93
C ASP A 309 8.30 7.11 -4.94
N ALA A 310 8.72 8.36 -4.72
CA ALA A 310 8.32 9.49 -5.54
C ALA A 310 8.78 9.37 -7.00
N ALA A 311 9.99 8.82 -7.22
CA ALA A 311 10.59 8.75 -8.55
C ALA A 311 9.87 7.72 -9.42
N GLN A 312 9.54 6.56 -8.85
CA GLN A 312 8.69 5.56 -9.48
C GLN A 312 7.35 6.15 -9.87
N VAL A 313 6.68 6.86 -8.95
CA VAL A 313 5.37 7.46 -9.25
C VAL A 313 5.49 8.58 -10.29
N ALA A 314 6.51 9.43 -10.21
CA ALA A 314 6.75 10.48 -11.20
C ALA A 314 6.93 9.92 -12.61
N ALA A 315 7.57 8.76 -12.75
CA ALA A 315 7.74 8.07 -14.03
C ALA A 315 6.41 7.51 -14.58
N LEU A 316 5.43 7.22 -13.73
CA LEU A 316 4.09 6.78 -14.14
C LEU A 316 3.19 7.95 -14.57
N LEU A 317 3.42 9.15 -14.03
CA LEU A 317 2.51 10.28 -14.22
C LEU A 317 2.53 10.77 -15.68
N PRO A 318 1.36 10.96 -16.31
CA PRO A 318 1.29 11.32 -17.70
C PRO A 318 1.64 12.81 -17.87
N ARG A 319 2.61 13.10 -18.75
CA ARG A 319 2.94 14.48 -19.12
C ARG A 319 1.90 15.03 -20.09
N ARG A 320 1.19 16.07 -19.70
CA ARG A 320 0.20 16.73 -20.55
C ARG A 320 0.90 17.53 -21.66
N PRO A 321 0.74 17.17 -22.95
CA PRO A 321 1.39 17.91 -24.04
C PRO A 321 0.72 19.26 -24.28
N TRP A 322 1.43 20.20 -24.90
CA TRP A 322 0.90 21.53 -25.27
C TRP A 322 -0.37 21.49 -26.13
N ALA A 323 -0.52 20.46 -26.97
CA ALA A 323 -1.71 20.27 -27.81
C ALA A 323 -2.87 19.53 -27.10
N ALA A 324 -2.73 19.20 -25.82
CA ALA A 324 -3.78 18.50 -25.08
C ALA A 324 -5.04 19.37 -24.95
N HIS A 325 -6.18 18.76 -25.21
CA HIS A 325 -7.50 19.31 -24.89
C HIS A 325 -8.18 18.43 -23.84
N LYS A 326 -9.33 18.86 -23.31
CA LYS A 326 -10.07 18.10 -22.28
C LYS A 326 -10.30 16.62 -22.59
N GLY A 327 -10.58 16.26 -23.85
CA GLY A 327 -10.73 14.85 -24.25
C GLY A 327 -9.45 13.99 -24.19
N TRP A 328 -8.26 14.58 -24.13
CA TRP A 328 -6.99 13.84 -23.99
C TRP A 328 -6.87 13.22 -22.61
N ALA A 329 -7.26 13.96 -21.57
CA ALA A 329 -7.21 13.52 -20.17
C ALA A 329 -8.43 12.66 -19.76
N GLY A 330 -9.23 12.22 -20.75
CA GLY A 330 -10.37 11.35 -20.56
C GLY A 330 -11.55 11.97 -19.78
N HIS A 331 -12.53 11.12 -19.52
CA HIS A 331 -13.76 11.47 -18.85
C HIS A 331 -14.04 10.52 -17.68
N VAL A 332 -14.22 11.07 -16.48
CA VAL A 332 -14.61 10.31 -15.28
C VAL A 332 -16.09 10.48 -15.03
N VAL A 333 -16.80 9.36 -14.89
CA VAL A 333 -18.21 9.31 -14.47
C VAL A 333 -18.26 8.73 -13.06
N VAL A 334 -18.61 9.54 -12.09
CA VAL A 334 -18.84 9.09 -10.71
C VAL A 334 -20.29 8.64 -10.60
N VAL A 335 -20.49 7.36 -10.36
CA VAL A 335 -21.81 6.72 -10.25
C VAL A 335 -22.08 6.45 -8.77
N GLY A 336 -22.88 7.31 -8.16
CA GLY A 336 -23.06 7.31 -6.72
C GLY A 336 -23.97 8.44 -6.25
N GLY A 337 -24.13 8.53 -4.93
CA GLY A 337 -25.09 9.41 -4.30
C GLY A 337 -26.47 8.75 -4.12
N ARG A 338 -27.06 9.03 -2.97
CA ARG A 338 -28.43 8.69 -2.55
C ARG A 338 -28.90 9.79 -1.56
N PRO A 339 -30.18 9.84 -1.19
CA PRO A 339 -30.66 10.82 -0.22
C PRO A 339 -29.79 10.82 1.05
N GLY A 340 -29.25 11.98 1.41
CA GLY A 340 -28.36 12.16 2.58
C GLY A 340 -26.89 11.77 2.38
N GLN A 341 -26.47 11.28 1.22
CA GLN A 341 -25.08 10.87 0.94
C GLN A 341 -24.54 11.37 -0.41
N VAL A 342 -25.12 12.42 -1.00
CA VAL A 342 -24.63 13.06 -2.25
C VAL A 342 -23.18 13.54 -2.11
N GLY A 343 -22.79 13.98 -0.91
CA GLY A 343 -21.43 14.47 -0.62
C GLY A 343 -20.30 13.48 -0.96
N ALA A 344 -20.54 12.17 -0.87
CA ALA A 344 -19.53 11.16 -1.23
C ALA A 344 -19.20 11.21 -2.73
N ALA A 345 -20.24 11.26 -3.59
CA ALA A 345 -20.05 11.41 -5.03
C ALA A 345 -19.39 12.75 -5.40
N VAL A 346 -19.76 13.83 -4.70
CA VAL A 346 -19.13 15.15 -4.88
C VAL A 346 -17.63 15.10 -4.57
N LEU A 347 -17.24 14.53 -3.42
CA LEU A 347 -15.82 14.42 -3.03
C LEU A 347 -15.01 13.58 -4.03
N ALA A 348 -15.56 12.46 -4.50
CA ALA A 348 -14.94 11.68 -5.57
C ALA A 348 -14.79 12.49 -6.87
N GLY A 349 -15.81 13.27 -7.23
CA GLY A 349 -15.75 14.15 -8.41
C GLY A 349 -14.69 15.24 -8.28
N MET A 350 -14.59 15.89 -7.12
CA MET A 350 -13.55 16.88 -6.82
C MET A 350 -12.16 16.26 -6.89
N GLY A 351 -11.96 15.11 -6.25
CA GLY A 351 -10.69 14.39 -6.30
C GLY A 351 -10.26 14.03 -7.72
N ALA A 352 -11.22 13.58 -8.55
CA ALA A 352 -10.95 13.27 -9.96
C ALA A 352 -10.55 14.51 -10.78
N LEU A 353 -11.28 15.62 -10.62
CA LEU A 353 -10.99 16.86 -11.33
C LEU A 353 -9.60 17.39 -10.95
N GLN A 354 -9.32 17.44 -9.65
CA GLN A 354 -8.06 17.94 -9.11
C GLN A 354 -6.87 17.06 -9.47
N ALA A 355 -7.09 15.75 -9.64
CA ALA A 355 -6.09 14.79 -10.11
C ALA A 355 -5.81 14.89 -11.62
N GLY A 356 -6.50 15.79 -12.32
CA GLY A 356 -6.26 16.08 -13.73
C GLY A 356 -7.18 15.36 -14.70
N ALA A 357 -8.32 14.80 -14.27
CA ALA A 357 -9.33 14.32 -15.21
C ALA A 357 -9.74 15.45 -16.17
N GLY A 358 -9.90 15.12 -17.46
CA GLY A 358 -10.23 16.13 -18.47
C GLY A 358 -11.63 16.71 -18.30
N THR A 359 -12.58 15.85 -17.94
CA THR A 359 -13.95 16.22 -17.58
C THR A 359 -14.51 15.23 -16.57
N VAL A 360 -15.39 15.68 -15.69
CA VAL A 360 -16.05 14.85 -14.68
C VAL A 360 -17.57 15.00 -14.78
N THR A 361 -18.29 13.89 -14.63
CA THR A 361 -19.75 13.88 -14.49
C THR A 361 -20.15 13.11 -13.24
N LEU A 362 -21.07 13.66 -12.44
CA LEU A 362 -21.78 12.89 -11.41
C LEU A 362 -23.04 12.29 -12.04
N ALA A 363 -23.16 10.97 -12.01
CA ALA A 363 -24.33 10.23 -12.41
C ALA A 363 -25.04 9.70 -11.16
N LEU A 364 -26.25 10.20 -10.92
CA LEU A 364 -27.00 10.01 -9.67
C LEU A 364 -28.52 9.95 -9.91
N PRO A 365 -29.31 9.47 -8.94
CA PRO A 365 -30.77 9.52 -9.02
C PRO A 365 -31.28 10.93 -9.36
N ALA A 366 -32.18 11.04 -10.35
CA ALA A 366 -32.61 12.31 -10.92
C ALA A 366 -33.07 13.37 -9.89
N PRO A 367 -33.80 13.03 -8.81
CA PRO A 367 -34.19 13.99 -7.78
C PRO A 367 -33.01 14.67 -7.05
N LEU A 368 -31.84 14.01 -6.98
CA LEU A 368 -30.66 14.52 -6.28
C LEU A 368 -29.79 15.44 -7.16
N ARG A 369 -30.11 15.55 -8.45
CA ARG A 369 -29.31 16.31 -9.42
C ARG A 369 -29.11 17.78 -9.04
N PRO A 370 -30.13 18.52 -8.55
CA PRO A 370 -29.94 19.92 -8.14
C PRO A 370 -28.98 20.07 -6.96
N GLU A 371 -29.04 19.16 -5.97
CA GLU A 371 -28.14 19.14 -4.81
C GLU A 371 -26.69 18.95 -5.27
N ALA A 372 -26.44 17.96 -6.12
CA ALA A 372 -25.10 17.71 -6.67
C ALA A 372 -24.57 18.90 -7.50
N ALA A 373 -25.41 19.48 -8.36
CA ALA A 373 -25.03 20.59 -9.24
C ALA A 373 -24.72 21.89 -8.48
N ALA A 374 -25.23 22.05 -7.25
CA ALA A 374 -24.97 23.23 -6.43
C ALA A 374 -23.55 23.29 -5.87
N HIS A 375 -22.86 22.14 -5.78
CA HIS A 375 -21.54 22.07 -5.15
C HIS A 375 -20.37 22.45 -6.08
N LEU A 376 -20.44 22.12 -7.37
CA LEU A 376 -19.30 22.23 -8.30
C LEU A 376 -19.73 22.66 -9.71
N PRO A 377 -19.41 23.89 -10.15
CA PRO A 377 -19.80 24.38 -11.48
C PRO A 377 -19.04 23.71 -12.64
N GLU A 378 -17.82 23.20 -12.40
CA GLU A 378 -16.99 22.53 -13.41
C GLU A 378 -17.45 21.09 -13.69
N VAL A 379 -18.23 20.51 -12.79
CA VAL A 379 -18.66 19.11 -12.85
C VAL A 379 -20.05 19.00 -13.48
N MET A 380 -20.16 18.17 -14.51
CA MET A 380 -21.46 17.89 -15.15
C MET A 380 -22.31 16.97 -14.27
N THR A 381 -23.62 16.96 -14.49
CA THR A 381 -24.52 16.03 -13.78
C THR A 381 -25.45 15.31 -14.75
N TRP A 382 -25.64 14.02 -14.53
CA TRP A 382 -26.63 13.18 -15.19
C TRP A 382 -27.64 12.70 -14.17
N GLY A 383 -28.91 13.07 -14.35
CA GLY A 383 -30.02 12.51 -13.60
C GLY A 383 -30.43 11.18 -14.23
N LEU A 384 -30.39 10.11 -13.44
CA LEU A 384 -30.78 8.76 -13.84
C LEU A 384 -32.13 8.35 -13.23
N PRO A 385 -32.82 7.36 -13.81
CA PRO A 385 -34.02 6.76 -13.22
C PRO A 385 -33.89 6.49 -11.72
N ALA A 386 -34.93 6.84 -10.97
CA ALA A 386 -34.95 6.79 -9.52
C ALA A 386 -36.33 6.34 -9.02
N THR A 387 -36.38 5.75 -7.83
CA THR A 387 -37.64 5.51 -7.13
C THR A 387 -38.25 6.83 -6.63
N PRO A 388 -39.53 6.86 -6.21
CA PRO A 388 -40.15 8.06 -5.63
C PRO A 388 -39.39 8.62 -4.41
N GLU A 389 -38.71 7.76 -3.66
CA GLU A 389 -37.90 8.11 -2.49
C GLU A 389 -36.53 8.69 -2.86
N GLY A 390 -36.20 8.76 -4.16
CA GLY A 390 -34.91 9.25 -4.65
C GLY A 390 -33.79 8.20 -4.62
N GLU A 391 -34.13 6.92 -4.45
CA GLU A 391 -33.17 5.81 -4.50
C GLU A 391 -32.94 5.33 -5.94
N TRP A 392 -31.92 4.49 -6.12
CA TRP A 392 -31.57 3.90 -7.43
C TRP A 392 -32.66 2.95 -7.94
N ASP A 393 -33.10 3.18 -9.18
CA ASP A 393 -33.95 2.24 -9.93
C ASP A 393 -33.10 1.36 -10.86
N ALA A 394 -33.50 0.10 -11.09
CA ALA A 394 -32.74 -0.84 -11.93
C ALA A 394 -32.57 -0.35 -13.39
N GLN A 395 -33.49 0.46 -13.91
CA GLN A 395 -33.41 1.06 -15.24
C GLN A 395 -32.28 2.11 -15.36
N ALA A 396 -31.75 2.58 -14.23
CA ALA A 396 -30.62 3.51 -14.23
C ALA A 396 -29.39 2.92 -14.92
N ALA A 397 -29.22 1.60 -14.90
CA ALA A 397 -28.09 0.97 -15.57
C ALA A 397 -28.12 1.08 -17.09
N ALA A 398 -29.29 0.84 -17.69
CA ALA A 398 -29.49 1.02 -19.13
C ALA A 398 -29.35 2.50 -19.52
N ALA A 399 -29.94 3.40 -18.73
CA ALA A 399 -29.85 4.84 -18.97
C ALA A 399 -28.40 5.35 -18.91
N LEU A 400 -27.59 4.88 -17.95
CA LEU A 400 -26.17 5.24 -17.87
C LEU A 400 -25.40 4.75 -19.11
N THR A 401 -25.63 3.51 -19.53
CA THR A 401 -24.94 2.92 -20.69
C THR A 401 -25.19 3.74 -21.97
N VAL A 402 -26.43 4.22 -22.16
CA VAL A 402 -26.77 5.12 -23.27
C VAL A 402 -25.99 6.44 -23.18
N ARG A 403 -25.98 7.09 -22.01
CA ARG A 403 -25.24 8.35 -21.78
C ARG A 403 -23.74 8.23 -22.04
N GLU A 404 -23.15 7.11 -21.66
CA GLU A 404 -21.73 6.86 -21.89
C GLU A 404 -21.43 6.61 -23.37
N GLY A 405 -22.32 5.93 -24.08
CA GLY A 405 -22.21 5.70 -25.54
C GLY A 405 -22.30 6.99 -26.37
N GLU A 406 -22.94 8.04 -25.85
CA GLU A 406 -22.98 9.37 -26.49
C GLU A 406 -21.63 10.12 -26.39
N ARG A 407 -20.72 9.67 -25.51
CA ARG A 407 -19.45 10.37 -25.26
C ARG A 407 -18.37 9.92 -26.23
N ARG A 408 -17.59 10.89 -26.69
CA ARG A 408 -16.37 10.65 -27.46
C ARG A 408 -15.17 10.62 -26.52
N GLY A 409 -14.31 9.63 -26.68
CA GLY A 409 -13.08 9.48 -25.90
C GLY A 409 -13.17 8.44 -24.80
N ARG A 410 -12.13 8.38 -23.96
CA ARG A 410 -12.02 7.38 -22.89
C ARG A 410 -12.94 7.75 -21.73
N VAL A 411 -13.92 6.89 -21.44
CA VAL A 411 -14.81 6.98 -20.28
C VAL A 411 -14.31 6.02 -19.20
N VAL A 412 -14.30 6.45 -17.95
CA VAL A 412 -13.97 5.64 -16.77
C VAL A 412 -15.07 5.83 -15.74
N ARG A 413 -15.49 4.74 -15.09
CA ARG A 413 -16.48 4.77 -14.00
C ARG A 413 -15.80 4.75 -12.64
N VAL A 414 -16.31 5.54 -11.71
CA VAL A 414 -16.04 5.40 -10.27
C VAL A 414 -17.38 5.09 -9.62
N VAL A 415 -17.57 3.85 -9.16
CA VAL A 415 -18.88 3.36 -8.71
C VAL A 415 -18.84 3.08 -7.21
N GLY A 416 -19.84 3.57 -6.48
CA GLY A 416 -20.06 3.20 -5.10
C GLY A 416 -20.07 4.32 -4.06
N PRO A 417 -19.35 5.46 -4.20
CA PRO A 417 -19.45 6.58 -3.26
C PRO A 417 -20.89 7.04 -3.03
N GLY A 418 -21.45 6.72 -1.87
CA GLY A 418 -22.84 7.02 -1.50
C GLY A 418 -23.90 6.31 -2.37
N LEU A 419 -23.59 5.19 -3.01
CA LEU A 419 -24.53 4.47 -3.88
C LEU A 419 -25.68 3.82 -3.10
N GLY A 420 -25.45 3.44 -1.85
CA GLY A 420 -26.38 2.62 -1.07
C GLY A 420 -26.41 1.16 -1.51
N GLN A 421 -27.22 0.38 -0.80
CA GLN A 421 -27.32 -1.08 -0.97
C GLN A 421 -28.75 -1.52 -1.28
N SER A 422 -29.54 -0.66 -1.92
CA SER A 422 -30.91 -0.97 -2.31
C SER A 422 -30.94 -2.07 -3.39
N PRO A 423 -32.06 -2.79 -3.55
CA PRO A 423 -32.21 -3.77 -4.64
C PRO A 423 -31.95 -3.18 -6.03
N GLY A 424 -32.36 -1.92 -6.27
CA GLY A 424 -32.10 -1.23 -7.52
C GLY A 424 -30.62 -0.89 -7.72
N ALA A 425 -29.92 -0.45 -6.67
CA ALA A 425 -28.46 -0.25 -6.72
C ALA A 425 -27.72 -1.57 -6.99
N ALA A 426 -28.13 -2.66 -6.35
CA ALA A 426 -27.57 -4.00 -6.58
C ALA A 426 -27.77 -4.47 -8.03
N ALA A 427 -28.98 -4.32 -8.58
CA ALA A 427 -29.29 -4.65 -9.97
C ALA A 427 -28.48 -3.79 -10.95
N CYS A 428 -28.31 -2.50 -10.63
CA CYS A 428 -27.48 -1.61 -11.43
C CYS A 428 -26.02 -2.04 -11.44
N LEU A 429 -25.43 -2.31 -10.28
CA LEU A 429 -24.04 -2.76 -10.19
C LEU A 429 -23.82 -4.05 -10.97
N ALA A 430 -24.68 -5.05 -10.80
CA ALA A 430 -24.58 -6.32 -11.52
C ALA A 430 -24.57 -6.13 -13.05
N THR A 431 -25.37 -5.19 -13.54
CA THR A 431 -25.42 -4.81 -14.95
C THR A 431 -24.16 -4.06 -15.38
N TRP A 432 -23.69 -3.07 -14.60
CA TRP A 432 -22.51 -2.27 -14.94
C TRP A 432 -21.21 -3.06 -14.98
N ILE A 433 -21.09 -4.14 -14.22
CA ILE A 433 -19.92 -5.03 -14.23
C ILE A 433 -20.15 -6.29 -15.07
N GLY A 434 -21.35 -6.46 -15.64
CA GLY A 434 -21.68 -7.52 -16.59
C GLY A 434 -21.76 -8.93 -15.98
N VAL A 435 -22.05 -9.05 -14.68
CA VAL A 435 -22.14 -10.34 -13.96
C VAL A 435 -23.58 -10.78 -13.67
N GLY A 436 -24.57 -10.18 -14.36
CA GLY A 436 -25.99 -10.51 -14.24
C GLY A 436 -26.51 -11.33 -15.41
N GLY A 437 -26.63 -12.65 -15.25
CA GLY A 437 -27.31 -13.57 -16.16
C GLY A 437 -27.97 -14.75 -15.43
N ALA A 438 -29.30 -14.71 -15.33
CA ALA A 438 -30.32 -15.73 -15.00
C ALA A 438 -30.15 -16.73 -13.81
N SER A 439 -31.04 -16.57 -12.80
CA SER A 439 -31.58 -17.54 -11.80
C SER A 439 -30.60 -18.18 -10.79
N SER A 440 -30.80 -18.18 -9.47
CA SER A 440 -31.99 -18.17 -8.62
C SER A 440 -31.74 -17.36 -7.33
N VAL A 441 -32.68 -16.48 -6.98
CA VAL A 441 -32.81 -15.99 -5.60
C VAL A 441 -33.24 -17.19 -4.75
N PRO A 442 -32.52 -17.59 -3.68
CA PRO A 442 -33.12 -18.48 -2.70
C PRO A 442 -34.24 -17.70 -2.04
N ALA A 443 -35.48 -18.19 -2.13
CA ALA A 443 -36.59 -17.61 -1.40
C ALA A 443 -36.21 -17.43 0.08
N PRO A 444 -36.65 -16.34 0.75
CA PRO A 444 -36.39 -16.17 2.16
C PRO A 444 -36.95 -17.38 2.91
N GLY A 445 -36.05 -18.09 3.62
CA GLY A 445 -36.41 -19.22 4.45
C GLY A 445 -37.43 -18.77 5.48
N ASN A 446 -38.63 -19.34 5.37
CA ASN A 446 -39.68 -19.19 6.36
C ASN A 446 -39.15 -19.75 7.71
N PRO A 447 -39.18 -19.00 8.82
CA PRO A 447 -38.77 -19.54 10.11
C PRO A 447 -39.72 -20.69 10.46
N GLY A 448 -39.17 -21.90 10.59
CA GLY A 448 -39.94 -23.10 10.88
C GLY A 448 -40.76 -22.95 12.16
N ILE A 449 -42.07 -23.13 12.03
CA ILE A 449 -42.95 -23.47 13.15
C ILE A 449 -42.90 -25.01 13.28
N PRO A 450 -42.69 -25.57 14.49
CA PRO A 450 -42.64 -27.02 14.70
C PRO A 450 -43.98 -27.68 14.35
N GLY A 451 -43.91 -28.86 13.74
CA GLY A 451 -45.07 -29.56 13.19
C GLY A 451 -46.10 -30.06 14.20
N ASP A 452 -47.31 -30.28 13.70
CA ASP A 452 -48.26 -31.26 14.25
C ASP A 452 -48.79 -32.10 13.07
N PRO A 453 -48.83 -33.44 13.19
CA PRO A 453 -49.13 -34.35 12.10
C PRO A 453 -50.63 -34.67 12.10
N ARG A 454 -51.25 -34.64 10.91
CA ARG A 454 -52.37 -35.51 10.49
C ARG A 454 -52.98 -35.00 9.18
N GLY A 455 -53.08 -35.91 8.20
CA GLY A 455 -54.32 -36.05 7.43
C GLY A 455 -54.38 -35.51 6.00
N ARG A 456 -54.13 -36.42 5.04
CA ARG A 456 -54.93 -36.72 3.82
C ARG A 456 -55.30 -35.59 2.83
N GLY A 457 -54.87 -35.81 1.57
CA GLY A 457 -55.81 -35.99 0.43
C GLY A 457 -56.01 -34.86 -0.58
N GLU A 458 -55.65 -35.16 -1.84
CA GLU A 458 -56.41 -34.87 -3.08
C GLU A 458 -56.19 -33.55 -3.87
N PRO A 459 -56.46 -33.54 -5.21
CA PRO A 459 -55.55 -32.97 -6.21
C PRO A 459 -56.03 -31.72 -6.99
N VAL A 460 -55.07 -31.22 -7.79
CA VAL A 460 -55.08 -30.15 -8.83
C VAL A 460 -56.32 -30.07 -9.73
N PRO A 461 -56.65 -28.86 -10.23
CA PRO A 461 -57.06 -28.74 -11.63
C PRO A 461 -56.28 -27.68 -12.43
N ARG A 462 -55.99 -28.04 -13.69
CA ARG A 462 -55.53 -27.16 -14.79
C ARG A 462 -56.72 -26.50 -15.48
N GLY A 463 -56.52 -25.30 -16.04
CA GLY A 463 -57.44 -24.63 -16.97
C GLY A 463 -56.82 -23.36 -17.58
N PRO A 464 -57.27 -22.89 -18.75
CA PRO A 464 -56.45 -22.96 -19.97
C PRO A 464 -56.02 -21.62 -20.59
N ALA A 465 -55.17 -21.76 -21.61
CA ALA A 465 -54.70 -20.76 -22.55
C ALA A 465 -55.82 -20.17 -23.43
N GLY A 466 -55.63 -18.92 -23.85
CA GLY A 466 -56.49 -18.20 -24.80
C GLY A 466 -55.68 -17.13 -25.55
N ASP A 467 -55.93 -17.08 -26.84
CA ASP A 467 -55.15 -16.56 -27.96
C ASP A 467 -55.35 -15.05 -28.24
N ARG A 468 -54.32 -14.45 -28.85
CA ARG A 468 -54.33 -13.54 -30.03
C ARG A 468 -54.78 -12.06 -30.03
N ASP A 469 -53.99 -11.36 -30.86
CA ASP A 469 -54.28 -10.28 -31.81
C ASP A 469 -53.99 -8.80 -31.46
N ALA A 470 -53.09 -8.25 -32.29
CA ALA A 470 -52.76 -6.85 -32.53
C ALA A 470 -53.81 -6.21 -33.50
N PRO A 471 -53.76 -4.91 -33.89
CA PRO A 471 -52.68 -4.38 -34.74
C PRO A 471 -52.29 -2.89 -34.55
N ALA A 472 -51.22 -2.53 -35.25
CA ALA A 472 -50.57 -1.22 -35.36
C ALA A 472 -51.31 -0.22 -36.26
N THR A 473 -51.02 1.09 -36.09
CA THR A 473 -51.00 2.08 -37.17
C THR A 473 -50.01 3.21 -36.86
N SER A 474 -49.29 3.66 -37.89
CA SER A 474 -48.56 4.93 -37.99
C SER A 474 -48.98 5.62 -39.30
N PRO A 475 -48.78 6.94 -39.42
CA PRO A 475 -48.48 7.48 -40.74
C PRO A 475 -47.38 8.54 -40.77
N THR A 476 -46.94 8.77 -42.00
CA THR A 476 -45.75 9.40 -42.56
C THR A 476 -45.93 10.88 -43.01
N SER A 477 -44.84 11.45 -43.56
CA SER A 477 -44.73 12.59 -44.54
C SER A 477 -44.47 13.99 -43.95
N SER A 478 -43.73 14.95 -44.56
CA SER A 478 -42.85 15.01 -45.76
C SER A 478 -42.23 16.43 -45.89
N THR A 479 -40.94 16.50 -46.27
CA THR A 479 -40.20 17.36 -47.26
C THR A 479 -40.20 18.91 -47.36
N SER A 480 -39.01 19.39 -47.81
CA SER A 480 -38.64 20.62 -48.58
C SER A 480 -37.97 21.76 -47.76
N GLY A 481 -36.83 22.39 -48.10
CA GLY A 481 -35.86 22.32 -49.21
C GLY A 481 -35.23 23.72 -49.48
N TYR A 482 -33.89 23.90 -49.43
CA TYR A 482 -33.15 24.91 -50.23
C TYR A 482 -31.61 24.71 -50.19
N ARG A 483 -30.93 24.92 -51.33
CA ARG A 483 -29.50 24.65 -51.63
C ARG A 483 -28.65 25.94 -51.64
N GLY A 484 -27.33 25.80 -51.38
CA GLY A 484 -26.30 26.70 -51.91
C GLY A 484 -24.86 26.52 -51.40
N GLY A 485 -24.03 25.73 -52.11
CA GLY A 485 -22.64 26.10 -52.47
C GLY A 485 -21.48 25.22 -51.92
N PRO A 486 -20.45 24.85 -52.72
CA PRO A 486 -19.66 23.64 -52.48
C PRO A 486 -18.39 23.89 -51.65
N VAL A 487 -18.22 23.09 -50.60
CA VAL A 487 -16.92 22.85 -49.96
C VAL A 487 -16.68 21.35 -50.06
N ALA A 488 -15.58 20.94 -50.67
CA ALA A 488 -15.21 19.55 -50.93
C ALA A 488 -15.29 18.71 -49.65
N ARG A 489 -16.37 17.93 -49.53
CA ARG A 489 -16.53 16.87 -48.53
C ARG A 489 -15.90 15.62 -49.13
N ARG A 490 -14.96 15.01 -48.42
CA ARG A 490 -14.65 13.58 -48.58
C ARG A 490 -15.84 12.79 -48.06
N ASP A 491 -16.31 11.84 -48.85
CA ASP A 491 -17.45 10.97 -48.55
C ASP A 491 -17.28 10.19 -47.23
N PRO A 492 -18.35 10.04 -46.44
CA PRO A 492 -18.45 9.07 -45.36
C PRO A 492 -19.30 7.88 -45.84
N ALA A 493 -18.66 6.81 -46.31
CA ALA A 493 -19.26 5.47 -46.37
C ALA A 493 -18.17 4.46 -46.76
N ASP A 494 -17.62 3.77 -45.78
CA ASP A 494 -17.17 2.39 -45.99
C ASP A 494 -18.30 1.50 -45.46
N PRO A 495 -19.06 0.80 -46.32
CA PRO A 495 -20.12 -0.10 -45.92
C PRO A 495 -19.51 -1.45 -45.51
N GLY A 496 -18.91 -1.48 -44.32
CA GLY A 496 -18.25 -2.67 -43.77
C GLY A 496 -18.37 -2.86 -42.26
N ASP A 497 -19.07 -1.98 -41.55
CA ASP A 497 -19.13 -1.98 -40.07
C ASP A 497 -20.58 -2.05 -39.55
N GLN A 498 -21.34 -3.03 -40.03
CA GLN A 498 -22.50 -3.55 -39.30
C GLN A 498 -22.11 -4.88 -38.62
N ALA A 499 -21.07 -4.82 -37.79
CA ALA A 499 -20.86 -5.80 -36.75
C ALA A 499 -21.61 -5.31 -35.49
N ALA A 500 -22.40 -6.20 -34.89
CA ALA A 500 -23.19 -5.97 -33.70
C ALA A 500 -22.41 -5.20 -32.62
N ALA A 501 -23.03 -4.19 -32.02
CA ALA A 501 -22.51 -3.45 -30.88
C ALA A 501 -22.39 -4.37 -29.65
N THR A 502 -21.32 -5.16 -29.57
CA THR A 502 -20.84 -5.72 -28.31
C THR A 502 -20.14 -4.60 -27.55
N GLY A 503 -20.92 -3.84 -26.76
CA GLY A 503 -20.44 -2.65 -26.05
C GLY A 503 -19.27 -2.99 -25.12
N ALA A 504 -18.11 -2.38 -25.36
CA ALA A 504 -16.97 -2.49 -24.47
C ALA A 504 -17.28 -1.83 -23.12
N PHE A 505 -17.07 -2.55 -22.02
CA PHE A 505 -17.27 -2.04 -20.67
C PHE A 505 -16.16 -1.02 -20.31
N PRO A 506 -16.49 0.16 -19.78
CA PRO A 506 -15.49 1.14 -19.34
C PRO A 506 -14.60 0.61 -18.20
N PRO A 507 -13.31 1.02 -18.13
CA PRO A 507 -12.50 0.89 -16.92
C PRO A 507 -13.28 1.37 -15.69
N THR A 508 -13.21 0.64 -14.59
CA THR A 508 -14.04 0.91 -13.40
C THR A 508 -13.21 0.87 -12.12
N VAL A 509 -13.48 1.82 -11.23
CA VAL A 509 -13.08 1.79 -9.82
C VAL A 509 -14.31 1.46 -8.99
N LEU A 510 -14.23 0.44 -8.13
CA LEU A 510 -15.25 0.13 -7.12
C LEU A 510 -14.77 0.57 -5.74
N ASP A 511 -15.57 1.40 -5.07
CA ASP A 511 -15.35 1.83 -3.70
C ASP A 511 -16.65 1.71 -2.87
N ALA A 512 -16.54 1.80 -1.54
CA ALA A 512 -17.68 1.96 -0.64
C ALA A 512 -18.84 0.97 -0.88
N ASP A 513 -20.05 1.47 -1.14
CA ASP A 513 -21.22 0.61 -1.37
C ASP A 513 -21.12 -0.24 -2.63
N GLY A 514 -20.35 0.19 -3.64
CA GLY A 514 -20.02 -0.64 -4.79
C GLY A 514 -19.27 -1.91 -4.37
N LEU A 515 -18.38 -1.82 -3.38
CA LEU A 515 -17.69 -2.97 -2.81
C LEU A 515 -18.61 -3.83 -1.93
N ASN A 516 -19.48 -3.21 -1.13
CA ASN A 516 -20.45 -3.97 -0.32
C ASN A 516 -21.41 -4.79 -1.19
N LEU A 517 -21.92 -4.18 -2.27
CA LEU A 517 -22.74 -4.86 -3.26
C LEU A 517 -21.96 -5.93 -4.03
N ALA A 518 -20.70 -5.67 -4.39
CA ALA A 518 -19.84 -6.68 -5.01
C ALA A 518 -19.59 -7.88 -4.08
N ALA A 519 -19.46 -7.65 -2.76
CA ALA A 519 -19.36 -8.73 -1.78
C ALA A 519 -20.63 -9.60 -1.77
N ALA A 520 -21.82 -8.98 -1.84
CA ALA A 520 -23.10 -9.69 -1.94
C ALA A 520 -23.24 -10.48 -3.25
N LEU A 521 -22.68 -9.99 -4.36
CA LEU A 521 -22.64 -10.72 -5.63
C LEU A 521 -21.66 -11.90 -5.60
N GLY A 522 -20.62 -11.84 -4.78
CA GLY A 522 -19.55 -12.81 -4.67
C GLY A 522 -18.30 -12.37 -5.43
N LEU A 523 -17.18 -12.22 -4.71
CA LEU A 523 -15.90 -11.71 -5.21
C LEU A 523 -15.39 -12.43 -6.47
N ASP A 524 -15.51 -13.76 -6.51
CA ASP A 524 -15.01 -14.58 -7.62
C ASP A 524 -15.78 -14.33 -8.93
N ARG A 525 -17.02 -13.81 -8.85
CA ARG A 525 -17.78 -13.44 -10.05
C ARG A 525 -17.19 -12.22 -10.76
N LEU A 526 -16.49 -11.33 -10.05
CA LEU A 526 -15.83 -10.17 -10.67
C LEU A 526 -14.77 -10.59 -11.70
N ARG A 527 -14.19 -11.78 -11.54
CA ARG A 527 -13.22 -12.35 -12.49
C ARG A 527 -13.88 -12.80 -13.80
N GLN A 528 -15.19 -13.05 -13.78
CA GLN A 528 -15.99 -13.48 -14.94
C GLN A 528 -16.54 -12.29 -15.74
N ARG A 529 -16.18 -11.05 -15.38
CA ARG A 529 -16.67 -9.84 -16.04
C ARG A 529 -16.35 -9.84 -17.55
N PRO A 530 -17.27 -9.37 -18.42
CA PRO A 530 -17.09 -9.42 -19.86
C PRO A 530 -15.84 -8.66 -20.33
N GLY A 531 -15.08 -9.26 -21.24
CA GLY A 531 -13.90 -8.65 -21.83
C GLY A 531 -12.77 -8.33 -20.85
N ALA A 532 -12.84 -8.82 -19.61
CA ALA A 532 -11.87 -8.58 -18.54
C ALA A 532 -11.48 -7.10 -18.38
N PHE A 533 -12.45 -6.19 -18.55
CA PHE A 533 -12.18 -4.75 -18.56
C PHE A 533 -11.40 -4.30 -17.30
N PRO A 534 -10.61 -3.21 -17.40
CA PRO A 534 -9.77 -2.76 -16.30
C PRO A 534 -10.58 -2.46 -15.02
N LEU A 535 -10.24 -3.10 -13.91
CA LEU A 535 -10.97 -2.99 -12.63
C LEU A 535 -10.01 -2.73 -11.48
N VAL A 536 -10.34 -1.74 -10.64
CA VAL A 536 -9.64 -1.43 -9.38
C VAL A 536 -10.64 -1.47 -8.23
N LEU A 537 -10.31 -2.21 -7.17
CA LEU A 537 -11.07 -2.26 -5.92
C LEU A 537 -10.34 -1.45 -4.85
N THR A 538 -11.03 -0.62 -4.08
CA THR A 538 -10.40 0.20 -3.03
C THR A 538 -10.91 -0.08 -1.60
N PRO A 539 -10.95 -1.34 -1.12
CA PRO A 539 -11.56 -1.66 0.18
C PRO A 539 -10.77 -1.15 1.38
N HIS A 540 -11.48 -0.65 2.39
CA HIS A 540 -10.97 -0.57 3.75
C HIS A 540 -11.02 -1.97 4.43
N PRO A 541 -10.40 -2.18 5.61
CA PRO A 541 -10.32 -3.51 6.21
C PRO A 541 -11.67 -4.21 6.44
N GLY A 542 -12.70 -3.47 6.88
CA GLY A 542 -14.07 -4.00 6.98
C GLY A 542 -14.74 -4.38 5.63
N GLU A 543 -14.54 -3.63 4.55
CA GLU A 543 -15.02 -4.00 3.21
C GLU A 543 -14.27 -5.23 2.68
N ALA A 544 -12.95 -5.26 2.86
CA ALA A 544 -12.11 -6.40 2.52
C ALA A 544 -12.56 -7.67 3.25
N ALA A 545 -12.90 -7.56 4.53
CA ALA A 545 -13.43 -8.65 5.34
C ALA A 545 -14.72 -9.21 4.73
N ARG A 546 -15.67 -8.35 4.35
CA ARG A 546 -16.92 -8.77 3.66
C ARG A 546 -16.65 -9.44 2.32
N LEU A 547 -15.78 -8.86 1.49
CA LEU A 547 -15.43 -9.40 0.17
C LEU A 547 -14.77 -10.79 0.26
N LEU A 548 -13.89 -10.99 1.25
CA LEU A 548 -13.16 -12.24 1.42
C LEU A 548 -13.94 -13.31 2.22
N GLY A 549 -14.96 -12.91 2.98
CA GLY A 549 -15.60 -13.76 3.98
C GLY A 549 -14.73 -13.94 5.23
N TRP A 550 -13.92 -12.94 5.57
CA TRP A 550 -13.03 -12.91 6.74
C TRP A 550 -13.60 -11.99 7.82
N THR A 551 -13.00 -11.99 9.01
CA THR A 551 -13.19 -10.92 9.99
C THR A 551 -12.23 -9.77 9.73
N THR A 552 -12.60 -8.56 10.16
CA THR A 552 -11.69 -7.40 10.10
C THR A 552 -10.37 -7.67 10.83
N ALA A 553 -10.41 -8.39 11.96
CA ALA A 553 -9.22 -8.77 12.70
C ALA A 553 -8.30 -9.70 11.89
N GLN A 554 -8.86 -10.68 11.16
CA GLN A 554 -8.08 -11.54 10.26
C GLN A 554 -7.44 -10.73 9.13
N VAL A 555 -8.16 -9.77 8.54
CA VAL A 555 -7.61 -8.87 7.52
C VAL A 555 -6.45 -8.05 8.09
N GLN A 556 -6.63 -7.45 9.27
CA GLN A 556 -5.61 -6.61 9.91
C GLN A 556 -4.36 -7.41 10.31
N ALA A 557 -4.53 -8.64 10.78
CA ALA A 557 -3.41 -9.52 11.13
C ALA A 557 -2.65 -10.05 9.90
N ARG A 558 -3.27 -10.05 8.70
CA ARG A 558 -2.72 -10.68 7.49
C ARG A 558 -2.85 -9.78 6.26
N ARG A 559 -2.66 -8.46 6.43
CA ARG A 559 -2.93 -7.46 5.38
C ARG A 559 -2.23 -7.75 4.04
N PRO A 560 -0.94 -8.13 3.99
CA PRO A 560 -0.29 -8.49 2.72
C PRO A 560 -0.99 -9.62 1.97
N LEU A 561 -1.39 -10.67 2.70
CA LEU A 561 -2.11 -11.82 2.14
C LEU A 561 -3.53 -11.46 1.73
N ALA A 562 -4.23 -10.65 2.53
CA ALA A 562 -5.59 -10.19 2.21
C ALA A 562 -5.61 -9.36 0.92
N ALA A 563 -4.63 -8.47 0.72
CA ALA A 563 -4.52 -7.65 -0.49
C ALA A 563 -4.32 -8.52 -1.75
N LEU A 564 -3.38 -9.49 -1.69
CA LEU A 564 -3.15 -10.42 -2.79
C LEU A 564 -4.36 -11.32 -3.07
N GLU A 565 -5.02 -11.81 -2.03
CA GLU A 565 -6.19 -12.67 -2.20
C GLU A 565 -7.38 -11.93 -2.80
N LEU A 566 -7.59 -10.65 -2.42
CA LEU A 566 -8.56 -9.77 -3.08
C LEU A 566 -8.27 -9.64 -4.57
N ALA A 567 -7.02 -9.33 -4.92
CA ALA A 567 -6.62 -9.14 -6.31
C ALA A 567 -6.77 -10.41 -7.15
N ARG A 568 -6.33 -11.56 -6.61
CA ARG A 568 -6.37 -12.88 -7.26
C ARG A 568 -7.81 -13.36 -7.48
N ARG A 569 -8.68 -13.26 -6.47
CA ARG A 569 -10.08 -13.71 -6.56
C ARG A 569 -10.92 -12.82 -7.46
N ALA A 570 -10.73 -11.51 -7.39
CA ALA A 570 -11.41 -10.57 -8.28
C ALA A 570 -10.87 -10.59 -9.72
N GLY A 571 -9.65 -11.06 -9.93
CA GLY A 571 -8.92 -10.86 -11.19
C GLY A 571 -8.76 -9.37 -11.51
N ALA A 572 -8.45 -8.56 -10.51
CA ALA A 572 -8.44 -7.10 -10.55
C ALA A 572 -7.35 -6.53 -9.65
N VAL A 573 -7.01 -5.24 -9.79
CA VAL A 573 -6.10 -4.57 -8.85
C VAL A 573 -6.85 -4.27 -7.56
N ALA A 574 -6.24 -4.57 -6.41
CA ALA A 574 -6.82 -4.31 -5.10
C ALA A 574 -5.97 -3.32 -4.30
N VAL A 575 -6.60 -2.25 -3.82
CA VAL A 575 -6.02 -1.23 -2.93
C VAL A 575 -6.60 -1.43 -1.53
N LEU A 576 -5.87 -2.13 -0.67
CA LEU A 576 -6.28 -2.35 0.72
C LEU A 576 -5.87 -1.14 1.58
N LYS A 577 -6.85 -0.27 1.83
CA LYS A 577 -6.69 0.99 2.59
C LYS A 577 -6.30 0.71 4.05
N GLY A 578 -5.52 1.61 4.64
CA GLY A 578 -5.06 1.56 6.04
C GLY A 578 -3.68 2.23 6.18
N ALA A 579 -3.15 2.29 7.41
CA ALA A 579 -1.77 2.75 7.64
C ALA A 579 -0.80 1.86 6.86
N GLY A 580 0.03 2.40 5.97
CA GLY A 580 0.74 1.55 5.01
C GLY A 580 -0.23 0.92 4.00
N THR A 581 -0.85 1.72 3.14
CA THR A 581 -1.83 1.22 2.17
C THR A 581 -1.15 0.26 1.20
N LEU A 582 -1.78 -0.89 0.95
CA LEU A 582 -1.24 -1.94 0.08
C LEU A 582 -1.93 -1.91 -1.28
N VAL A 583 -1.16 -2.10 -2.35
CA VAL A 583 -1.67 -2.26 -3.71
C VAL A 583 -1.20 -3.61 -4.24
N ALA A 584 -2.13 -4.47 -4.59
CA ALA A 584 -1.87 -5.80 -5.10
C ALA A 584 -2.45 -5.96 -6.52
N SER A 585 -1.71 -6.63 -7.38
CA SER A 585 -2.13 -6.96 -8.74
C SER A 585 -2.50 -8.45 -8.84
N PRO A 586 -3.35 -8.84 -9.83
CA PRO A 586 -3.80 -10.22 -9.96
C PRO A 586 -2.69 -11.20 -10.36
N ASP A 587 -1.58 -10.71 -10.91
CA ASP A 587 -0.35 -11.46 -11.23
C ASP A 587 0.61 -11.60 -10.03
N GLY A 588 0.23 -11.09 -8.85
CA GLY A 588 0.95 -11.34 -7.59
C GLY A 588 1.96 -10.27 -7.21
N GLN A 589 2.01 -9.12 -7.90
CA GLN A 589 2.82 -8.00 -7.46
C GLN A 589 2.19 -7.33 -6.24
N LEU A 590 3.03 -6.89 -5.30
CA LEU A 590 2.60 -6.25 -4.07
C LEU A 590 3.44 -5.00 -3.79
N PHE A 591 2.74 -3.90 -3.52
CA PHE A 591 3.33 -2.62 -3.18
C PHE A 591 2.77 -2.08 -1.87
N ILE A 592 3.57 -1.31 -1.15
CA ILE A 592 3.17 -0.59 0.05
C ILE A 592 3.50 0.89 -0.06
N CYS A 593 2.52 1.75 0.25
CA CYS A 593 2.75 3.17 0.43
C CYS A 593 3.09 3.46 1.89
N THR A 594 4.33 3.83 2.19
CA THR A 594 4.77 4.19 3.55
C THR A 594 4.38 5.61 3.95
N ARG A 595 3.80 6.38 3.02
CA ARG A 595 3.30 7.74 3.26
C ARG A 595 1.88 7.75 3.81
N GLY A 596 1.46 8.93 4.27
CA GLY A 596 0.16 9.23 4.84
C GLY A 596 0.26 9.73 6.29
N HIS A 597 -0.78 10.42 6.74
CA HIS A 597 -0.84 11.00 8.08
C HIS A 597 -2.02 10.42 8.87
N PRO A 598 -1.90 10.13 10.19
CA PRO A 598 -3.00 9.58 10.99
C PRO A 598 -4.29 10.41 10.96
N GLY A 599 -4.17 11.74 10.81
CA GLY A 599 -5.31 12.66 10.67
C GLY A 599 -6.20 12.39 9.45
N MET A 600 -5.73 11.58 8.49
CA MET A 600 -6.53 11.10 7.36
C MET A 600 -7.58 10.05 7.75
N ALA A 601 -7.64 9.62 9.01
CA ALA A 601 -8.74 8.79 9.53
C ALA A 601 -10.04 9.60 9.67
N SER A 602 -10.51 10.19 8.57
CA SER A 602 -11.68 11.06 8.47
C SER A 602 -12.57 10.63 7.30
N ALA A 603 -13.87 10.96 7.38
CA ALA A 603 -14.82 10.67 6.31
C ALA A 603 -14.43 11.37 4.99
N GLY A 604 -14.74 10.73 3.85
CA GLY A 604 -14.49 11.29 2.52
C GLY A 604 -13.12 10.98 1.90
N MET A 605 -12.18 10.41 2.66
CA MET A 605 -10.85 10.05 2.12
C MET A 605 -10.92 8.91 1.11
N GLY A 606 -11.78 7.91 1.37
CA GLY A 606 -12.04 6.82 0.43
C GLY A 606 -12.59 7.34 -0.91
N ASP A 607 -13.63 8.19 -0.83
CA ASP A 607 -14.26 8.80 -1.99
C ASP A 607 -13.25 9.60 -2.83
N THR A 608 -12.42 10.40 -2.15
CA THR A 608 -11.35 11.18 -2.78
C THR A 608 -10.35 10.27 -3.50
N LEU A 609 -9.87 9.22 -2.84
CA LEU A 609 -8.95 8.23 -3.44
C LEU A 609 -9.57 7.54 -4.66
N ALA A 610 -10.85 7.19 -4.61
CA ALA A 610 -11.57 6.57 -5.72
C ALA A 610 -11.64 7.52 -6.93
N GLY A 611 -11.92 8.80 -6.68
CA GLY A 611 -11.87 9.87 -7.68
C GLY A 611 -10.50 10.03 -8.34
N ILE A 612 -9.44 10.14 -7.52
CA ILE A 612 -8.06 10.25 -8.00
C ILE A 612 -7.69 9.03 -8.86
N THR A 613 -8.05 7.82 -8.43
CA THR A 613 -7.83 6.58 -9.18
C THR A 613 -8.55 6.60 -10.53
N GLY A 614 -9.80 7.05 -10.56
CA GLY A 614 -10.57 7.23 -11.79
C GLY A 614 -9.91 8.21 -12.76
N ALA A 615 -9.36 9.31 -12.26
CA ALA A 615 -8.63 10.29 -13.08
C ALA A 615 -7.35 9.72 -13.68
N MET A 616 -6.60 8.89 -12.94
CA MET A 616 -5.38 8.25 -13.46
C MET A 616 -5.71 7.27 -14.60
N LEU A 617 -6.74 6.45 -14.43
CA LEU A 617 -7.25 5.56 -15.50
C LEU A 617 -7.72 6.35 -16.73
N ALA A 618 -8.44 7.45 -16.51
CA ALA A 618 -8.97 8.31 -17.57
C ALA A 618 -7.85 8.98 -18.39
N GLN A 619 -6.72 9.29 -17.74
CA GLN A 619 -5.57 9.92 -18.37
C GLN A 619 -4.68 8.96 -19.17
N GLY A 620 -4.87 7.65 -19.09
CA GLY A 620 -4.02 6.74 -19.84
C GLY A 620 -3.62 5.48 -19.12
N LEU A 621 -3.52 5.53 -17.80
CA LEU A 621 -2.73 4.57 -17.03
C LEU A 621 -3.44 3.21 -16.94
N GLU A 622 -2.64 2.15 -17.00
CA GLU A 622 -3.07 0.80 -16.66
C GLU A 622 -3.48 0.71 -15.17
N PRO A 623 -4.38 -0.22 -14.78
CA PRO A 623 -4.94 -0.31 -13.43
C PRO A 623 -3.94 -0.25 -12.29
N LEU A 624 -2.83 -1.00 -12.41
CA LEU A 624 -1.83 -1.03 -11.37
C LEU A 624 -1.15 0.34 -11.28
N ALA A 625 -0.64 0.87 -12.39
CA ALA A 625 0.00 2.19 -12.43
C ALA A 625 -0.94 3.30 -11.90
N ALA A 626 -2.22 3.25 -12.27
CA ALA A 626 -3.23 4.19 -11.80
C ALA A 626 -3.43 4.10 -10.27
N ALA A 627 -3.52 2.89 -9.73
CA ALA A 627 -3.64 2.67 -8.28
C ALA A 627 -2.39 3.12 -7.51
N LEU A 628 -1.19 2.79 -8.00
CA LEU A 628 0.07 3.21 -7.35
C LEU A 628 0.19 4.74 -7.30
N ALA A 629 -0.07 5.41 -8.43
CA ALA A 629 -0.04 6.86 -8.50
C ALA A 629 -1.11 7.50 -7.60
N ALA A 630 -2.35 7.00 -7.64
CA ALA A 630 -3.44 7.53 -6.84
C ALA A 630 -3.19 7.40 -5.33
N VAL A 631 -2.75 6.22 -4.88
CA VAL A 631 -2.45 5.98 -3.45
C VAL A 631 -1.32 6.89 -2.98
N TYR A 632 -0.25 7.01 -3.76
CA TYR A 632 0.89 7.85 -3.38
C TYR A 632 0.52 9.34 -3.30
N LEU A 633 -0.15 9.86 -4.33
CA LEU A 633 -0.57 11.26 -4.38
C LEU A 633 -1.58 11.58 -3.28
N HIS A 634 -2.54 10.70 -3.03
CA HIS A 634 -3.50 10.84 -1.94
C HIS A 634 -2.79 10.87 -0.57
N ALA A 635 -1.85 9.96 -0.34
CA ALA A 635 -1.09 9.91 0.90
C ALA A 635 -0.22 11.17 1.10
N LEU A 636 0.49 11.61 0.06
CA LEU A 636 1.31 12.82 0.11
C LEU A 636 0.46 14.09 0.30
N ALA A 637 -0.65 14.23 -0.43
CA ALA A 637 -1.57 15.35 -0.24
C ALA A 637 -2.14 15.38 1.19
N GLY A 638 -2.43 14.22 1.77
CA GLY A 638 -2.87 14.11 3.16
C GLY A 638 -1.80 14.50 4.18
N GLU A 639 -0.53 14.20 3.91
CA GLU A 639 0.60 14.72 4.72
C GLU A 639 0.72 16.24 4.60
N LEU A 640 0.65 16.81 3.39
CA LEU A 640 0.72 18.26 3.17
C LEU A 640 -0.48 19.02 3.73
N ALA A 641 -1.64 18.37 3.82
CA ALA A 641 -2.85 18.92 4.41
C ALA A 641 -2.83 18.88 5.95
N ALA A 642 -1.96 18.06 6.55
CA ALA A 642 -1.81 17.97 7.99
C ALA A 642 -0.85 19.06 8.50
N ASP A 643 -1.36 20.01 9.30
CA ASP A 643 -0.52 21.08 9.88
C ASP A 643 0.44 20.56 10.96
N ARG A 644 -0.03 19.62 11.78
CA ARG A 644 0.71 19.00 12.90
C ARG A 644 0.23 17.57 13.13
N ALA A 645 1.06 16.78 13.81
CA ALA A 645 0.73 15.43 14.24
C ALA A 645 -0.61 15.41 15.01
N GLY A 646 -1.51 14.51 14.64
CA GLY A 646 -2.80 14.29 15.31
C GLY A 646 -3.93 15.26 14.93
N VAL A 647 -3.69 16.28 14.09
CA VAL A 647 -4.78 17.16 13.60
C VAL A 647 -5.61 16.42 12.54
N PRO A 648 -6.95 16.34 12.69
CA PRO A 648 -7.81 15.74 11.68
C PRO A 648 -7.70 16.48 10.35
N VAL A 649 -7.64 15.72 9.26
CA VAL A 649 -7.59 16.25 7.89
C VAL A 649 -8.96 16.07 7.25
N ARG A 650 -9.58 17.15 6.79
CA ARG A 650 -10.81 17.08 5.98
C ARG A 650 -10.47 16.65 4.55
N ALA A 651 -11.35 15.87 3.92
CA ALA A 651 -11.17 15.43 2.53
C ALA A 651 -10.98 16.61 1.55
N THR A 652 -11.76 17.68 1.69
CA THR A 652 -11.61 18.89 0.86
C THR A 652 -10.23 19.53 0.97
N ARG A 653 -9.68 19.60 2.19
CA ARG A 653 -8.32 20.13 2.41
C ARG A 653 -7.24 19.26 1.77
N LEU A 654 -7.42 17.94 1.77
CA LEU A 654 -6.53 17.02 1.04
C LEU A 654 -6.61 17.30 -0.46
N ILE A 655 -7.82 17.43 -1.01
CA ILE A 655 -8.03 17.75 -2.43
C ILE A 655 -7.31 19.06 -2.77
N ASP A 656 -7.46 20.11 -1.97
CA ASP A 656 -6.78 21.40 -2.20
C ASP A 656 -5.25 21.26 -2.29
N ARG A 657 -4.66 20.27 -1.60
CA ARG A 657 -3.22 19.99 -1.59
C ARG A 657 -2.76 19.01 -2.66
N LEU A 658 -3.66 18.42 -3.44
CA LEU A 658 -3.31 17.44 -4.47
C LEU A 658 -2.39 18.00 -5.59
N PRO A 659 -2.56 19.24 -6.09
CA PRO A 659 -1.63 19.81 -7.06
C PRO A 659 -0.21 19.95 -6.50
N ALA A 660 -0.08 20.40 -5.25
CA ALA A 660 1.23 20.49 -4.59
C ALA A 660 1.88 19.10 -4.41
N ALA A 661 1.09 18.06 -4.13
CA ALA A 661 1.58 16.68 -4.09
C ALA A 661 2.05 16.20 -5.46
N LEU A 662 1.33 16.52 -6.54
CA LEU A 662 1.74 16.22 -7.92
C LEU A 662 3.07 16.90 -8.28
N ASP A 663 3.19 18.19 -7.99
CA ASP A 663 4.39 18.97 -8.27
C ASP A 663 5.61 18.43 -7.50
N LEU A 664 5.47 18.19 -6.20
CA LEU A 664 6.54 17.62 -5.37
C LEU A 664 6.94 16.21 -5.81
N THR A 665 5.99 15.42 -6.30
CA THR A 665 6.30 14.09 -6.84
C THR A 665 7.16 14.22 -8.10
N CYS A 666 6.81 15.13 -9.01
CA CYS A 666 7.52 15.32 -10.28
C CYS A 666 8.89 16.01 -10.12
N LEU A 667 9.01 16.95 -9.17
CA LEU A 667 10.26 17.67 -8.89
C LEU A 667 11.24 16.84 -8.04
N GLY A 668 10.74 15.80 -7.37
CA GLY A 668 11.46 15.05 -6.35
C GLY A 668 11.27 15.66 -4.96
N LEU A 669 11.31 14.80 -3.95
CA LEU A 669 11.15 15.23 -2.56
C LEU A 669 12.40 15.98 -2.07
N PRO A 670 12.24 17.04 -1.26
CA PRO A 670 13.36 17.84 -0.77
C PRO A 670 14.34 17.07 0.11
N GLU A 671 13.93 15.93 0.67
CA GLU A 671 14.73 15.06 1.53
C GLU A 671 14.87 13.65 0.93
N THR A 672 15.49 13.54 -0.25
CA THR A 672 15.87 12.22 -0.80
C THR A 672 17.00 11.57 0.00
N ALA A 673 17.33 10.30 -0.30
CA ALA A 673 18.46 9.59 0.32
C ALA A 673 19.78 10.40 0.23
N ASP A 674 19.99 11.15 -0.86
CA ASP A 674 21.17 12.01 -1.02
C ASP A 674 21.24 13.14 0.04
N ALA A 675 20.10 13.58 0.57
CA ALA A 675 20.04 14.61 1.61
C ALA A 675 20.53 14.12 2.99
N LEU A 676 20.57 12.81 3.24
CA LEU A 676 21.12 12.27 4.49
C LEU A 676 22.63 12.53 4.62
N GLY A 677 23.34 12.55 3.48
CA GLY A 677 24.79 12.66 3.45
C GLY A 677 25.51 11.46 4.08
N VAL A 678 24.84 10.30 4.19
CA VAL A 678 25.41 9.05 4.69
C VAL A 678 25.31 7.98 3.60
N PRO A 679 26.41 7.71 2.86
CA PRO A 679 26.42 6.70 1.80
C PRO A 679 25.97 5.33 2.32
N GLY A 680 25.16 4.62 1.54
CA GLY A 680 24.63 3.30 1.91
C GLY A 680 23.45 3.35 2.88
N ALA A 681 22.87 4.51 3.18
CA ALA A 681 21.66 4.62 3.98
C ALA A 681 20.57 5.42 3.26
N MET A 682 19.34 4.95 3.33
CA MET A 682 18.18 5.61 2.74
C MET A 682 16.99 5.63 3.70
N TRP A 683 16.18 6.67 3.64
CA TRP A 683 14.92 6.74 4.39
C TRP A 683 13.95 5.69 3.88
N LEU A 684 13.32 4.92 4.79
CA LEU A 684 12.14 4.13 4.43
C LEU A 684 10.93 5.04 4.15
N ARG A 685 10.87 6.16 4.86
CA ARG A 685 9.92 7.25 4.67
C ARG A 685 10.62 8.58 4.98
N ALA A 686 10.95 9.33 3.94
CA ALA A 686 11.57 10.65 4.11
C ALA A 686 10.59 11.65 4.77
N PRO A 687 11.04 12.46 5.74
CA PRO A 687 10.24 13.55 6.28
C PRO A 687 9.87 14.56 5.19
N LEU A 688 8.76 15.26 5.40
CA LEU A 688 8.48 16.51 4.70
C LEU A 688 8.89 17.63 5.66
N SER A 689 10.03 18.29 5.46
CA SER A 689 10.35 19.47 6.28
C SER A 689 9.44 20.64 5.93
N ALA A 690 9.09 21.42 6.95
CA ALA A 690 8.43 22.72 6.77
C ALA A 690 9.25 23.70 5.90
N ARG A 691 10.58 23.52 5.81
CA ARG A 691 11.47 24.35 4.98
C ARG A 691 11.41 23.98 3.49
N GLY A 692 11.18 22.71 3.15
CA GLY A 692 11.08 22.27 1.75
C GLY A 692 9.79 22.76 1.05
N VAL A 693 8.71 22.95 1.81
CA VAL A 693 7.44 23.52 1.29
C VAL A 693 7.56 25.03 1.10
N ALA A 694 8.35 25.72 1.94
CA ALA A 694 8.61 27.15 1.78
C ALA A 694 9.50 27.46 0.57
N SER A 695 10.44 26.56 0.21
CA SER A 695 11.32 26.77 -0.95
C SER A 695 10.66 26.52 -2.31
N THR A 696 9.49 25.88 -2.37
CA THR A 696 8.73 25.68 -3.62
C THR A 696 7.78 26.83 -3.95
N GLY A 697 7.83 27.94 -3.19
CA GLY A 697 7.02 29.13 -3.48
C GLY A 697 5.52 28.98 -3.23
N VAL A 698 5.08 27.87 -2.64
CA VAL A 698 3.70 27.65 -2.21
C VAL A 698 3.58 28.09 -0.77
N GLU A 699 3.60 29.41 -0.53
CA GLU A 699 3.22 29.94 0.78
C GLU A 699 1.76 29.58 1.08
N PRO A 700 1.44 29.08 2.28
CA PRO A 700 0.06 29.11 2.75
C PRO A 700 -0.29 30.58 2.98
N GLY A 701 -1.13 31.14 2.10
CA GLY A 701 -1.73 32.45 2.32
C GLY A 701 -2.49 32.49 3.65
N PRO A 702 -2.66 33.71 4.22
CA PRO A 702 -3.06 33.94 5.62
C PRO A 702 -4.37 33.28 6.03
#